data_AF-A0AAV6LSB4-F1
#
_entry.id   AF-A0AAV6LSB4-F1
#
_cell.length_a   1.000
_cell.length_b   1.000
_cell.length_c   1.000
_cell.angle_alpha   90.00
_cell.angle_beta   90.00
_cell.angle_gamma   90.00
#
_symmetry.space_group_name_H-M   'P 1'
#
loop_
_entity.id
_entity.type
_entity.pdbx_description
1 polymer ?
#
loop_
_entity_poly.entity_id
_entity_poly.type
_entity_poly.pdbx_seq_one_letter_code
_entity_poly.pdbx_strand_id
1 'polypeptide(L)'
;MASSPSSSSYSAYSTPFSSSWKFPDLPVAALRDKIVEKIQENRVTLIIGEPGCGKSSQVPQFLLEENMEPILCTQPRRFAVVAVARMVAKSRNCEIGGEVGYHIGHSRVVSARSKIVFKTAGVLLDELREKGLNALKYKVIILDEVHERSVESDLVLVCVKQFLMKNNDLRVVLMSATADIARYKDYFKDLGRDERVEVLAIPSSSQNALYQQRVSYLEQVTELLGISSENLSLKYCSGPTPFIAGADIKPEVHKLIHNLVLHIHKIEPDIEKSILIFLPTYQSLEQQWSLLKPFSSRFKVHILHSSIDTEKALMAMKIWRSHRKVILATNIAESSVTIPKVAFVIDSCRSLQVFWDSNRKMDSAELTWVSRSQAEQRKGRTGRTCDGQTYRLVEGSFFNQLQEFERPAIMRLSLRQQVLLICCAESKPINDPKDVMNLLQLKPAFIVAGYGNSWNFLPLFHGYCIVLLQKALDPPDPEVVEDALSLLVHIHALEKTSPRGRYEPTFYGRLLSNFSLSFEASMLILKFGGMGMLREGILLGVLMDTQPLPILRPFGQDILFGKYTDNYYSRDNKNTVLNGRKEVVSMANLCAFQFWQRIYKDKLRLKRLKQHLNFDETKVSEEEWCSFHNLVQPSLHHVAEICMALTISFFICDLDKYVSYGDSVADEEVLNSIHRFRPQFLSESYGLPSYYEPCEFQHTCLLTCQQDGDTDELATDNEDLELSETTKCISAPFVPSNYFKSCEVAERFAIVIKEIRVQDTQDISGDENKYASGDGPYVPGQASLCKYFVKGLCNRGNQCLFSHSLQSHRPVCKFFLSLKGCKNGDDCFFSHDLGQSTSSFHQLSLCLPEDGHVDAALLLRLFPTSSYECILLLDDTGLHFSLHVANHYDPSRMISTTSLPKGSILEPSLADVRILWGLSHPSQTTLSRAADNPIPWNDVKCVLWFPNFDSNSENWEEQKSVVRSFFECLAIRITEDALLEVQVILTMNNIRFSQLQVEKLGRESFFFLGESFPFDESSFGKLSDKVNIKKPMVVSKPISYVFYMNPPPDAPSDDYTTAFYQLAL
;
A
#
# COMPACT_ATOMS: atom_id res chain seq x y z
N MET A 1 59.21 40.01 -13.77
CA MET A 1 59.39 38.54 -13.99
C MET A 1 58.04 37.97 -14.39
N ALA A 2 58.01 36.88 -15.17
CA ALA A 2 56.81 36.22 -15.72
C ALA A 2 55.85 37.15 -16.51
N SER A 3 55.94 37.09 -17.84
CA SER A 3 55.05 37.81 -18.77
C SER A 3 53.81 36.99 -19.13
N SER A 4 52.70 37.68 -19.39
CA SER A 4 51.45 37.11 -19.91
C SER A 4 51.56 36.62 -21.36
N PRO A 5 50.87 35.54 -21.75
CA PRO A 5 50.56 35.23 -23.15
C PRO A 5 49.08 35.48 -23.48
N SER A 6 48.79 35.75 -24.76
CA SER A 6 47.44 35.98 -25.30
C SER A 6 47.02 34.88 -26.29
N SER A 7 45.76 34.45 -26.19
CA SER A 7 44.91 33.91 -27.27
C SER A 7 45.52 32.95 -28.33
N SER A 8 45.06 31.69 -28.32
CA SER A 8 45.04 30.84 -29.51
C SER A 8 43.77 29.99 -29.57
N SER A 9 43.02 30.09 -30.67
CA SER A 9 41.82 29.30 -30.94
C SER A 9 42.15 27.82 -31.19
N TYR A 10 41.38 26.90 -30.63
CA TYR A 10 41.42 25.48 -30.99
C TYR A 10 40.08 24.98 -31.52
N SER A 11 40.16 24.15 -32.55
CA SER A 11 39.03 23.58 -33.30
C SER A 11 38.31 22.48 -32.53
N ALA A 12 37.02 22.30 -32.80
CA ALA A 12 36.25 21.17 -32.29
C ALA A 12 36.85 19.83 -32.77
N TYR A 13 37.19 18.96 -31.83
CA TYR A 13 37.53 17.56 -32.09
C TYR A 13 36.40 16.66 -31.61
N SER A 14 35.67 16.07 -32.56
CA SER A 14 34.64 15.07 -32.30
C SER A 14 35.28 13.75 -31.86
N THR A 15 35.37 13.52 -30.55
CA THR A 15 35.83 12.23 -29.99
C THR A 15 34.76 11.15 -30.21
N PRO A 16 35.08 10.00 -30.84
CA PRO A 16 34.09 8.95 -31.07
C PRO A 16 33.72 8.23 -29.77
N PHE A 17 32.41 8.06 -29.52
CA PHE A 17 31.91 7.27 -28.40
C PHE A 17 32.25 5.78 -28.57
N SER A 18 33.14 5.26 -27.74
CA SER A 18 33.28 3.83 -27.46
C SER A 18 33.56 3.60 -25.97
N SER A 19 33.05 2.56 -25.32
CA SER A 19 32.19 1.46 -25.78
C SER A 19 30.97 1.31 -24.88
N SER A 20 29.77 1.66 -25.35
CA SER A 20 28.52 1.47 -24.61
C SER A 20 28.01 0.03 -24.69
N TRP A 21 27.22 -0.38 -23.69
CA TRP A 21 26.33 -1.54 -23.80
C TRP A 21 25.20 -1.21 -24.78
N LYS A 22 25.48 -1.33 -26.08
CA LYS A 22 24.42 -1.30 -27.09
C LYS A 22 23.45 -2.45 -26.81
N PHE A 23 22.14 -2.18 -26.91
CA PHE A 23 21.17 -3.26 -27.09
C PHE A 23 21.53 -4.05 -28.36
N PRO A 24 21.22 -5.35 -28.43
CA PRO A 24 21.24 -6.08 -29.71
C PRO A 24 20.25 -5.42 -30.70
N ASP A 25 20.31 -5.78 -31.97
CA ASP A 25 19.48 -5.19 -33.03
C ASP A 25 17.97 -5.46 -32.83
N LEU A 26 17.34 -4.65 -31.99
CA LEU A 26 15.92 -4.72 -31.64
C LEU A 26 15.07 -4.22 -32.83
N PRO A 27 13.95 -4.87 -33.19
CA PRO A 27 13.11 -4.46 -34.31
C PRO A 27 12.62 -3.01 -34.28
N VAL A 28 12.47 -2.41 -33.08
CA VAL A 28 12.11 -1.00 -32.93
C VAL A 28 13.24 -0.03 -33.34
N ALA A 29 14.52 -0.44 -33.25
CA ALA A 29 15.66 0.42 -33.56
C ALA A 29 15.81 0.68 -35.07
N ALA A 30 15.49 -0.31 -35.90
CA ALA A 30 15.40 -0.16 -37.36
C ALA A 30 14.28 0.80 -37.81
N LEU A 31 13.42 1.26 -36.89
CA LEU A 31 12.35 2.22 -37.13
C LEU A 31 12.52 3.54 -36.35
N ARG A 32 13.66 3.79 -35.70
CA ARG A 32 13.93 4.99 -34.87
C ARG A 32 13.37 6.27 -35.48
N ASP A 33 13.86 6.62 -36.67
CA ASP A 33 13.60 7.94 -37.25
C ASP A 33 12.14 8.08 -37.72
N LYS A 34 11.54 6.99 -38.21
CA LYS A 34 10.10 6.94 -38.54
C LYS A 34 9.21 7.03 -37.29
N ILE A 35 9.64 6.45 -36.17
CA ILE A 35 8.91 6.56 -34.89
C ILE A 35 8.96 8.00 -34.39
N VAL A 36 10.14 8.64 -34.43
CA VAL A 36 10.32 10.06 -34.10
C VAL A 36 9.45 10.95 -34.99
N GLU A 37 9.57 10.80 -36.32
CA GLU A 37 8.80 11.53 -37.34
C GLU A 37 7.30 11.50 -37.02
N LYS A 38 6.72 10.30 -36.84
CA LYS A 38 5.27 10.17 -36.60
C LYS A 38 4.82 10.69 -35.24
N ILE A 39 5.66 10.65 -34.20
CA ILE A 39 5.35 11.26 -32.89
C ILE A 39 5.48 12.79 -32.93
N GLN A 40 6.33 13.36 -33.78
CA GLN A 40 6.41 14.81 -33.97
C GLN A 40 5.20 15.34 -34.77
N GLU A 41 4.88 14.70 -35.90
CA GLU A 41 3.75 15.03 -36.77
C GLU A 41 2.38 14.85 -36.07
N ASN A 42 2.16 13.74 -35.36
CA ASN A 42 0.83 13.33 -34.91
C ASN A 42 0.67 13.50 -33.39
N ARG A 43 -0.42 14.15 -32.97
CA ARG A 43 -0.71 14.41 -31.54
C ARG A 43 -0.94 13.14 -30.72
N VAL A 44 -1.44 12.08 -31.36
CA VAL A 44 -1.56 10.73 -30.77
C VAL A 44 -0.97 9.70 -31.73
N THR A 45 0.01 8.92 -31.25
CA THR A 45 0.61 7.81 -32.01
C THR A 45 0.41 6.49 -31.25
N LEU A 46 -0.16 5.48 -31.89
CA LEU A 46 -0.32 4.13 -31.36
C LEU A 46 0.75 3.20 -31.96
N ILE A 47 1.73 2.82 -31.13
CA ILE A 47 2.81 1.89 -31.49
C ILE A 47 2.41 0.47 -31.10
N ILE A 48 2.18 -0.37 -32.11
CA ILE A 48 1.92 -1.79 -31.95
C ILE A 48 3.21 -2.56 -32.25
N GLY A 49 3.58 -3.52 -31.40
CA GLY A 49 4.74 -4.37 -31.66
C GLY A 49 4.91 -5.47 -30.62
N GLU A 50 5.37 -6.65 -31.06
CA GLU A 50 5.40 -7.87 -30.25
C GLU A 50 6.14 -7.72 -28.90
N PRO A 51 5.77 -8.50 -27.87
CA PRO A 51 6.44 -8.48 -26.58
C PRO A 51 7.94 -8.77 -26.71
N GLY A 52 8.79 -7.81 -26.38
CA GLY A 52 10.24 -7.90 -26.51
C GLY A 52 10.85 -7.13 -27.70
N CYS A 53 10.06 -6.57 -28.63
CA CYS A 53 10.60 -5.81 -29.77
C CYS A 53 11.29 -4.49 -29.42
N GLY A 54 11.21 -4.05 -28.15
CA GLY A 54 12.00 -2.94 -27.58
C GLY A 54 11.22 -1.68 -27.16
N LYS A 55 9.92 -1.56 -27.48
CA LYS A 55 9.07 -0.36 -27.25
C LYS A 55 9.41 0.41 -25.97
N SER A 56 9.18 -0.22 -24.82
CA SER A 56 9.29 0.31 -23.45
C SER A 56 10.66 0.86 -23.09
N SER A 57 11.73 0.37 -23.73
CA SER A 57 13.12 0.75 -23.45
C SER A 57 13.71 1.70 -24.47
N GLN A 58 13.29 1.64 -25.74
CA GLN A 58 13.90 2.43 -26.82
C GLN A 58 13.15 3.72 -27.14
N VAL A 59 11.82 3.68 -27.22
CA VAL A 59 11.01 4.86 -27.63
C VAL A 59 11.24 6.08 -26.72
N PRO A 60 11.33 5.94 -25.37
CA PRO A 60 11.66 7.09 -24.51
C PRO A 60 13.05 7.67 -24.78
N GLN A 61 14.02 6.85 -25.20
CA GLN A 61 15.39 7.29 -25.49
C GLN A 61 15.48 8.02 -26.83
N PHE A 62 14.83 7.50 -27.88
CA PHE A 62 14.76 8.16 -29.18
C PHE A 62 14.16 9.56 -29.07
N LEU A 63 13.09 9.71 -28.30
CA LEU A 63 12.46 11.01 -28.05
C LEU A 63 13.35 11.96 -27.22
N LEU A 64 14.16 11.42 -26.30
CA LEU A 64 15.11 12.21 -25.52
C LEU A 64 16.29 12.73 -26.37
N GLU A 65 16.83 11.89 -27.25
CA GLU A 65 17.87 12.27 -28.23
C GLU A 65 17.41 13.42 -29.13
N GLU A 66 16.12 13.45 -29.47
CA GLU A 66 15.46 14.46 -30.31
C GLU A 66 14.92 15.65 -29.48
N ASN A 67 15.39 15.81 -28.24
CA ASN A 67 15.05 16.91 -27.33
C ASN A 67 13.53 17.04 -27.06
N MET A 68 12.77 15.94 -27.06
CA MET A 68 11.33 15.90 -26.73
C MET A 68 11.06 15.74 -25.23
N GLU A 69 11.89 16.38 -24.39
CA GLU A 69 11.83 16.34 -22.93
C GLU A 69 10.96 17.45 -22.31
N PRO A 70 10.45 17.26 -21.06
CA PRO A 70 10.53 16.04 -20.26
C PRO A 70 9.49 14.98 -20.70
N ILE A 71 9.82 13.71 -20.50
CA ILE A 71 9.07 12.53 -20.94
C ILE A 71 8.53 11.77 -19.73
N LEU A 72 7.23 11.50 -19.73
CA LEU A 72 6.57 10.62 -18.77
C LEU A 72 6.28 9.27 -19.43
N CYS A 73 6.49 8.16 -18.70
CA CYS A 73 6.17 6.81 -19.17
C CYS A 73 5.39 6.04 -18.10
N THR A 74 4.12 5.73 -18.33
CA THR A 74 3.34 4.90 -17.39
C THR A 74 3.45 3.41 -17.73
N GLN A 75 3.58 2.58 -16.71
CA GLN A 75 3.42 1.12 -16.77
C GLN A 75 2.30 0.69 -15.80
N PRO A 76 1.61 -0.43 -16.04
CA PRO A 76 0.62 -0.96 -15.10
C PRO A 76 1.23 -1.56 -13.82
N ARG A 77 2.47 -2.09 -13.88
CA ARG A 77 3.04 -2.93 -12.81
C ARG A 77 4.28 -2.32 -12.14
N ARG A 78 4.36 -2.34 -10.80
CA ARG A 78 5.51 -1.84 -10.02
C ARG A 78 6.85 -2.46 -10.49
N PHE A 79 6.88 -3.77 -10.68
CA PHE A 79 8.06 -4.51 -11.16
C PHE A 79 8.52 -4.08 -12.57
N ALA A 80 7.57 -3.77 -13.46
CA ALA A 80 7.85 -3.31 -14.82
C ALA A 80 8.57 -1.95 -14.83
N VAL A 81 8.05 -0.99 -14.07
CA VAL A 81 8.66 0.34 -13.91
C VAL A 81 10.12 0.24 -13.48
N VAL A 82 10.40 -0.50 -12.40
CA VAL A 82 11.76 -0.64 -11.86
C VAL A 82 12.67 -1.34 -12.88
N ALA A 83 12.24 -2.47 -13.45
CA ALA A 83 13.05 -3.23 -14.40
C ALA A 83 13.39 -2.41 -15.66
N VAL A 84 12.43 -1.68 -16.22
CA VAL A 84 12.64 -0.82 -17.40
C VAL A 84 13.51 0.38 -17.04
N ALA A 85 13.27 1.08 -15.91
CA ALA A 85 14.07 2.22 -15.49
C ALA A 85 15.54 1.83 -15.22
N ARG A 86 15.80 0.72 -14.51
CA ARG A 86 17.17 0.20 -14.29
C ARG A 86 17.87 -0.12 -15.62
N MET A 87 17.15 -0.72 -16.57
CA MET A 87 17.67 -1.09 -17.89
C MET A 87 17.98 0.13 -18.77
N VAL A 88 17.12 1.14 -18.80
CA VAL A 88 17.31 2.37 -19.59
C VAL A 88 18.44 3.22 -18.98
N ALA A 89 18.49 3.40 -17.66
CA ALA A 89 19.58 4.09 -16.98
C ALA A 89 20.95 3.44 -17.28
N LYS A 90 21.04 2.10 -17.18
CA LYS A 90 22.26 1.36 -17.54
C LYS A 90 22.64 1.56 -19.02
N SER A 91 21.69 1.55 -19.94
CA SER A 91 21.98 1.76 -21.37
C SER A 91 22.51 3.17 -21.66
N ARG A 92 22.05 4.17 -20.91
CA ARG A 92 22.52 5.56 -21.03
C ARG A 92 23.78 5.86 -20.21
N ASN A 93 24.33 4.84 -19.54
CA ASN A 93 25.49 4.96 -18.65
C ASN A 93 25.28 6.04 -17.56
N CYS A 94 24.07 6.12 -17.01
CA CYS A 94 23.71 7.03 -15.93
C CYS A 94 23.20 6.28 -14.69
N GLU A 95 23.28 6.92 -13.54
CA GLU A 95 22.61 6.45 -12.32
C GLU A 95 21.10 6.69 -12.41
N ILE A 96 20.34 5.84 -11.72
CA ILE A 96 18.89 6.00 -11.58
C ILE A 96 18.63 7.16 -10.62
N GLY A 97 17.73 8.07 -10.98
CA GLY A 97 17.52 9.35 -10.29
C GLY A 97 18.31 10.51 -10.91
N GLY A 98 19.31 10.20 -11.74
CA GLY A 98 19.96 11.16 -12.65
C GLY A 98 19.04 11.52 -13.82
N GLU A 99 19.49 11.28 -15.06
CA GLU A 99 18.73 11.55 -16.29
C GLU A 99 17.46 10.70 -16.42
N VAL A 100 17.47 9.49 -15.84
CA VAL A 100 16.37 8.51 -15.88
C VAL A 100 15.91 8.24 -14.45
N GLY A 101 14.64 8.51 -14.15
CA GLY A 101 14.04 8.29 -12.82
C GLY A 101 12.80 7.40 -12.84
N TYR A 102 12.31 7.01 -11.67
CA TYR A 102 11.04 6.29 -11.52
C TYR A 102 10.24 6.63 -10.25
N HIS A 103 8.92 6.36 -10.26
CA HIS A 103 8.02 6.52 -9.11
C HIS A 103 7.01 5.35 -9.02
N ILE A 104 7.08 4.51 -7.97
CA ILE A 104 6.18 3.37 -7.74
C ILE A 104 5.70 3.24 -6.30
N GLY A 105 4.39 3.36 -6.07
CA GLY A 105 3.88 3.54 -4.71
C GLY A 105 4.62 4.71 -4.06
N HIS A 106 5.22 4.47 -2.89
CA HIS A 106 6.03 5.45 -2.16
C HIS A 106 7.53 5.46 -2.58
N SER A 107 8.01 4.50 -3.38
CA SER A 107 9.41 4.50 -3.82
C SER A 107 9.60 5.44 -5.02
N ARG A 108 10.17 6.62 -4.76
CA ARG A 108 10.43 7.69 -5.72
C ARG A 108 11.93 7.94 -5.89
N VAL A 109 12.44 7.70 -7.09
CA VAL A 109 13.84 7.94 -7.46
C VAL A 109 13.86 8.89 -8.67
N VAL A 110 13.59 10.17 -8.43
CA VAL A 110 13.42 11.22 -9.46
C VAL A 110 13.96 12.56 -8.96
N SER A 111 14.93 13.16 -9.65
CA SER A 111 15.49 14.48 -9.34
C SER A 111 15.08 15.53 -10.38
N ALA A 112 15.44 16.79 -10.15
CA ALA A 112 15.32 17.87 -11.14
C ALA A 112 16.14 17.65 -12.43
N ARG A 113 17.03 16.65 -12.48
CA ARG A 113 17.79 16.25 -13.68
C ARG A 113 17.10 15.16 -14.50
N SER A 114 16.01 14.56 -13.99
CA SER A 114 15.35 13.42 -14.63
C SER A 114 14.48 13.85 -15.81
N LYS A 115 14.97 13.56 -17.02
CA LYS A 115 14.35 13.90 -18.32
C LYS A 115 13.40 12.81 -18.81
N ILE A 116 13.63 11.55 -18.43
CA ILE A 116 12.67 10.44 -18.57
C ILE A 116 12.24 9.99 -17.16
N VAL A 117 10.93 9.90 -16.92
CA VAL A 117 10.37 9.42 -15.64
C VAL A 117 9.37 8.29 -15.87
N PHE A 118 9.66 7.10 -15.36
CA PHE A 118 8.75 5.96 -15.39
C PHE A 118 7.85 5.92 -14.15
N LYS A 119 6.53 5.75 -14.29
CA LYS A 119 5.59 5.70 -13.15
C LYS A 119 4.61 4.54 -13.26
N THR A 120 4.06 4.09 -12.13
CA THR A 120 2.81 3.31 -12.16
C THR A 120 1.62 4.21 -12.47
N ALA A 121 0.59 3.69 -13.16
CA ALA A 121 -0.63 4.44 -13.47
C ALA A 121 -1.32 5.04 -12.21
N GLY A 122 -1.42 4.27 -11.12
CA GLY A 122 -1.98 4.74 -9.83
C GLY A 122 -1.26 5.98 -9.29
N VAL A 123 0.08 5.94 -9.20
CA VAL A 123 0.91 7.07 -8.77
C VAL A 123 0.68 8.35 -9.59
N LEU A 124 0.43 8.21 -10.90
CA LEU A 124 0.08 9.37 -11.72
C LEU A 124 -1.33 9.91 -11.42
N LEU A 125 -2.27 9.02 -11.08
CA LEU A 125 -3.63 9.37 -10.65
C LEU A 125 -3.63 10.04 -9.27
N ASP A 126 -2.74 9.63 -8.36
CA ASP A 126 -2.48 10.32 -7.08
C ASP A 126 -1.89 11.72 -7.31
N GLU A 127 -0.85 11.86 -8.12
CA GLU A 127 -0.28 13.17 -8.47
C GLU A 127 -1.33 14.08 -9.16
N LEU A 128 -2.22 13.51 -9.98
CA LEU A 128 -3.37 14.21 -10.59
C LEU A 128 -4.40 14.68 -9.54
N ARG A 129 -4.69 13.88 -8.51
CA ARG A 129 -5.60 14.26 -7.41
C ARG A 129 -5.07 15.50 -6.66
N GLU A 130 -3.78 15.55 -6.41
CA GLU A 130 -3.14 16.65 -5.67
C GLU A 130 -2.89 17.91 -6.50
N LYS A 131 -2.23 17.75 -7.66
CA LYS A 131 -1.67 18.86 -8.46
C LYS A 131 -2.59 19.27 -9.59
N GLY A 132 -3.69 18.53 -9.81
CA GLY A 132 -4.55 18.65 -10.97
C GLY A 132 -3.76 18.42 -12.27
N LEU A 133 -4.17 19.10 -13.33
CA LEU A 133 -3.52 19.02 -14.65
C LEU A 133 -2.04 19.45 -14.65
N ASN A 134 -1.51 20.05 -13.58
CA ASN A 134 -0.07 20.31 -13.46
C ASN A 134 0.77 19.03 -13.38
N ALA A 135 0.19 17.90 -12.93
CA ALA A 135 0.85 16.59 -12.95
C ALA A 135 1.18 16.08 -14.37
N LEU A 136 0.55 16.67 -15.40
CA LEU A 136 0.73 16.31 -16.81
C LEU A 136 1.62 17.29 -17.58
N LYS A 137 2.41 18.13 -16.90
CA LYS A 137 3.38 19.07 -17.50
C LYS A 137 4.62 18.36 -18.07
N TYR A 138 4.39 17.52 -19.07
CA TYR A 138 5.40 16.81 -19.87
C TYR A 138 5.23 17.14 -21.34
N LYS A 139 6.31 17.09 -22.12
CA LYS A 139 6.30 17.31 -23.58
C LYS A 139 5.77 16.07 -24.30
N VAL A 140 6.12 14.88 -23.79
CA VAL A 140 5.54 13.60 -24.22
C VAL A 140 5.02 12.81 -23.03
N ILE A 141 3.81 12.27 -23.17
CA ILE A 141 3.25 11.27 -22.24
C ILE A 141 3.11 9.95 -22.99
N ILE A 142 3.84 8.95 -22.53
CA ILE A 142 3.82 7.58 -23.05
C ILE A 142 2.99 6.71 -22.10
N LEU A 143 1.93 6.10 -22.61
CA LEU A 143 1.14 5.09 -21.91
C LEU A 143 1.52 3.73 -22.51
N ASP A 144 2.18 2.86 -21.73
CA ASP A 144 2.65 1.54 -22.20
C ASP A 144 1.80 0.38 -21.67
N GLU A 145 1.90 -0.77 -22.34
CA GLU A 145 1.13 -1.99 -22.13
C GLU A 145 -0.40 -1.73 -22.02
N VAL A 146 -0.94 -0.79 -22.84
CA VAL A 146 -2.35 -0.31 -22.75
C VAL A 146 -3.43 -1.36 -23.08
N HIS A 147 -3.01 -2.62 -23.31
CA HIS A 147 -3.90 -3.78 -23.40
C HIS A 147 -4.20 -4.42 -22.03
N GLU A 148 -3.49 -4.06 -20.95
CA GLU A 148 -3.79 -4.56 -19.59
C GLU A 148 -5.04 -3.93 -18.96
N ARG A 149 -5.50 -2.76 -19.44
CA ARG A 149 -6.81 -2.16 -19.13
C ARG A 149 -7.20 -2.14 -17.63
N SER A 150 -6.24 -1.76 -16.77
CA SER A 150 -6.49 -1.50 -15.35
C SER A 150 -7.35 -0.26 -15.15
N VAL A 151 -8.04 -0.14 -14.01
CA VAL A 151 -8.94 0.99 -13.73
C VAL A 151 -8.16 2.30 -13.69
N GLU A 152 -6.97 2.29 -13.11
CA GLU A 152 -6.06 3.44 -13.01
C GLU A 152 -5.53 3.85 -14.38
N SER A 153 -5.23 2.86 -15.24
CA SER A 153 -4.71 3.09 -16.60
C SER A 153 -5.77 3.73 -17.49
N ASP A 154 -7.02 3.26 -17.40
CA ASP A 154 -8.16 3.85 -18.11
C ASP A 154 -8.50 5.26 -17.58
N LEU A 155 -8.47 5.47 -16.25
CA LEU A 155 -8.67 6.81 -15.67
C LEU A 155 -7.56 7.80 -16.03
N VAL A 156 -6.29 7.36 -16.06
CA VAL A 156 -5.17 8.14 -16.58
C VAL A 156 -5.39 8.50 -18.05
N LEU A 157 -5.85 7.55 -18.88
CA LEU A 157 -6.16 7.80 -20.29
C LEU A 157 -7.26 8.88 -20.45
N VAL A 158 -8.30 8.87 -19.61
CA VAL A 158 -9.31 9.96 -19.57
C VAL A 158 -8.66 11.29 -19.25
N CYS A 159 -7.89 11.39 -18.16
CA CYS A 159 -7.24 12.62 -17.73
C CYS A 159 -6.26 13.16 -18.79
N VAL A 160 -5.46 12.28 -19.40
CA VAL A 160 -4.53 12.63 -20.48
C VAL A 160 -5.27 13.10 -21.73
N LYS A 161 -6.37 12.47 -22.12
CA LYS A 161 -7.21 12.96 -23.24
C LYS A 161 -7.80 14.33 -22.94
N GLN A 162 -8.36 14.57 -21.74
CA GLN A 162 -8.91 15.88 -21.38
C GLN A 162 -7.84 16.99 -21.30
N PHE A 163 -6.60 16.64 -20.93
CA PHE A 163 -5.47 17.58 -20.98
C PHE A 163 -5.00 17.85 -22.41
N LEU A 164 -4.91 16.82 -23.26
CA LEU A 164 -4.60 16.93 -24.68
C LEU A 164 -5.60 17.86 -25.39
N MET A 165 -6.90 17.74 -25.12
CA MET A 165 -7.92 18.66 -25.66
C MET A 165 -7.74 20.14 -25.26
N LYS A 166 -6.89 20.44 -24.26
CA LYS A 166 -6.50 21.81 -23.85
C LYS A 166 -5.06 22.19 -24.25
N ASN A 167 -4.24 21.27 -24.75
CA ASN A 167 -2.79 21.49 -24.97
C ASN A 167 -2.31 20.92 -26.32
N ASN A 168 -2.08 21.81 -27.30
CA ASN A 168 -1.69 21.46 -28.66
C ASN A 168 -0.21 21.03 -28.80
N ASP A 169 0.64 21.41 -27.85
CA ASP A 169 2.07 21.11 -27.88
C ASP A 169 2.38 19.71 -27.31
N LEU A 170 1.48 19.16 -26.50
CA LEU A 170 1.59 17.79 -25.97
C LEU A 170 1.59 16.75 -27.10
N ARG A 171 2.38 15.69 -26.92
CA ARG A 171 2.30 14.44 -27.70
C ARG A 171 1.97 13.27 -26.79
N VAL A 172 1.05 12.41 -27.23
CA VAL A 172 0.65 11.19 -26.51
C VAL A 172 1.06 9.98 -27.34
N VAL A 173 1.82 9.07 -26.71
CA VAL A 173 2.23 7.81 -27.33
C VAL A 173 1.55 6.66 -26.59
N LEU A 174 0.78 5.85 -27.30
CA LEU A 174 0.15 4.65 -26.78
C LEU A 174 1.00 3.47 -27.25
N MET A 175 1.46 2.60 -26.36
CA MET A 175 2.29 1.45 -26.71
C MET A 175 1.62 0.15 -26.28
N SER A 176 1.60 -0.84 -27.18
CA SER A 176 0.94 -2.12 -26.93
C SER A 176 1.56 -3.28 -27.72
N ALA A 177 1.32 -4.51 -27.25
CA ALA A 177 1.50 -5.73 -28.04
C ALA A 177 0.22 -6.10 -28.82
N THR A 178 -0.93 -6.03 -28.15
CA THR A 178 -2.20 -6.65 -28.60
C THR A 178 -3.41 -5.75 -28.30
N ALA A 179 -3.32 -4.46 -28.67
CA ALA A 179 -4.42 -3.50 -28.49
C ALA A 179 -5.43 -3.54 -29.66
N ASP A 180 -6.70 -3.32 -29.33
CA ASP A 180 -7.79 -3.05 -30.28
C ASP A 180 -7.58 -1.68 -30.95
N ILE A 181 -6.93 -1.69 -32.11
CA ILE A 181 -6.61 -0.49 -32.90
C ILE A 181 -7.87 0.30 -33.28
N ALA A 182 -8.99 -0.37 -33.54
CA ALA A 182 -10.23 0.27 -33.95
C ALA A 182 -10.83 1.08 -32.79
N ARG A 183 -10.85 0.51 -31.57
CA ARG A 183 -11.35 1.19 -30.37
C ARG A 183 -10.51 2.40 -30.00
N TYR A 184 -9.19 2.32 -30.07
CA TYR A 184 -8.32 3.50 -29.84
C TYR A 184 -8.50 4.59 -30.91
N LYS A 185 -8.74 4.22 -32.19
CA LYS A 185 -9.06 5.20 -33.23
C LYS A 185 -10.42 5.87 -33.01
N ASP A 186 -11.44 5.11 -32.62
CA ASP A 186 -12.77 5.65 -32.33
C ASP A 186 -12.76 6.53 -31.07
N TYR A 187 -12.00 6.16 -30.04
CA TYR A 187 -11.91 6.91 -28.79
C TYR A 187 -11.32 8.33 -28.94
N PHE A 188 -10.45 8.56 -29.92
CA PHE A 188 -9.80 9.86 -30.17
C PHE A 188 -10.35 10.60 -31.40
N LYS A 189 -11.44 10.12 -32.02
CA LYS A 189 -12.05 10.71 -33.24
C LYS A 189 -12.55 12.15 -33.08
N ASP A 190 -12.67 12.63 -31.85
CA ASP A 190 -13.18 13.93 -31.44
C ASP A 190 -12.09 15.00 -31.28
N LEU A 191 -10.81 14.67 -31.46
CA LEU A 191 -9.71 15.64 -31.45
C LEU A 191 -9.78 16.63 -32.64
N GLY A 192 -10.08 16.13 -33.84
CA GLY A 192 -10.24 16.94 -35.04
C GLY A 192 -10.36 16.11 -36.32
N ARG A 193 -10.81 16.71 -37.43
CA ARG A 193 -10.94 15.99 -38.73
C ARG A 193 -9.59 15.53 -39.30
N ASP A 194 -8.55 16.30 -39.01
CA ASP A 194 -7.18 16.08 -39.48
C ASP A 194 -6.27 15.48 -38.38
N GLU A 195 -6.71 15.52 -37.11
CA GLU A 195 -5.99 14.97 -35.96
C GLU A 195 -6.36 13.49 -35.72
N ARG A 196 -5.75 12.59 -36.49
CA ARG A 196 -6.00 11.14 -36.41
C ARG A 196 -4.99 10.46 -35.49
N VAL A 197 -5.39 9.34 -34.89
CA VAL A 197 -4.45 8.40 -34.26
C VAL A 197 -3.66 7.71 -35.36
N GLU A 198 -2.40 8.10 -35.52
CA GLU A 198 -1.47 7.40 -36.41
C GLU A 198 -1.07 6.05 -35.78
N VAL A 199 -0.94 5.01 -36.61
CA VAL A 199 -0.69 3.63 -36.13
C VAL A 199 0.58 3.09 -36.74
N LEU A 200 1.61 2.98 -35.91
CA LEU A 200 2.91 2.47 -36.30
C LEU A 200 3.04 1.03 -35.81
N ALA A 201 2.88 0.08 -36.73
CA ALA A 201 3.20 -1.32 -36.49
C ALA A 201 4.72 -1.54 -36.66
N ILE A 202 5.39 -1.95 -35.58
CA ILE A 202 6.74 -2.51 -35.63
C ILE A 202 6.59 -3.93 -36.20
N PRO A 203 7.16 -4.24 -37.38
CA PRO A 203 6.94 -5.51 -38.04
C PRO A 203 7.65 -6.64 -37.29
N SER A 204 7.04 -7.83 -37.31
CA SER A 204 7.62 -9.10 -36.83
C SER A 204 8.73 -9.59 -37.79
N SER A 205 9.79 -8.80 -37.94
CA SER A 205 11.10 -9.10 -38.57
C SER A 205 11.06 -10.07 -39.76
N SER A 206 10.25 -9.79 -40.78
CA SER A 206 9.93 -10.72 -41.88
C SER A 206 11.04 -10.99 -42.92
N GLN A 207 12.27 -10.53 -42.66
CA GLN A 207 13.48 -10.91 -43.43
C GLN A 207 14.68 -11.33 -42.56
N ASN A 208 14.60 -11.21 -41.23
CA ASN A 208 15.64 -11.65 -40.29
C ASN A 208 15.03 -11.88 -38.90
N ALA A 209 14.08 -12.81 -38.81
CA ALA A 209 13.63 -13.32 -37.52
C ALA A 209 14.74 -14.20 -36.94
N LEU A 210 15.56 -13.63 -36.04
CA LEU A 210 16.70 -14.32 -35.41
C LEU A 210 16.29 -15.61 -34.68
N TYR A 211 15.03 -15.70 -34.25
CA TYR A 211 14.45 -16.85 -33.54
C TYR A 211 13.06 -17.17 -34.06
N GLN A 212 12.79 -18.43 -34.37
CA GLN A 212 11.48 -18.91 -34.81
C GLN A 212 10.56 -19.14 -33.60
N GLN A 213 9.29 -18.73 -33.70
CA GLN A 213 8.25 -19.08 -32.73
C GLN A 213 7.28 -20.10 -33.33
N ARG A 214 6.97 -21.16 -32.56
CA ARG A 214 6.02 -22.22 -32.92
C ARG A 214 4.95 -22.38 -31.84
N VAL A 215 3.76 -22.85 -32.22
CA VAL A 215 2.64 -23.11 -31.31
C VAL A 215 2.10 -24.51 -31.57
N SER A 216 1.80 -25.24 -30.50
CA SER A 216 1.10 -26.52 -30.50
C SER A 216 -0.04 -26.46 -29.51
N TYR A 217 -1.17 -27.07 -29.86
CA TYR A 217 -2.39 -27.19 -29.06
C TYR A 217 -2.46 -28.56 -28.38
N LEU A 218 -3.51 -28.78 -27.60
CA LEU A 218 -3.67 -29.98 -26.77
C LEU A 218 -3.55 -31.28 -27.56
N GLU A 219 -4.11 -31.33 -28.77
CA GLU A 219 -4.10 -32.52 -29.61
C GLU A 219 -2.68 -32.93 -30.04
N GLN A 220 -1.84 -31.99 -30.50
CA GLN A 220 -0.44 -32.29 -30.83
C GLN A 220 0.40 -32.52 -29.55
N VAL A 221 0.07 -31.89 -28.42
CA VAL A 221 0.70 -32.18 -27.12
C VAL A 221 0.45 -33.63 -26.69
N THR A 222 -0.76 -34.16 -26.88
CA THR A 222 -1.05 -35.58 -26.58
C THR A 222 -0.40 -36.54 -27.57
N GLU A 223 -0.29 -36.18 -28.85
CA GLU A 223 0.44 -36.95 -29.86
C GLU A 223 1.93 -37.06 -29.52
N LEU A 224 2.59 -35.93 -29.22
CA LEU A 224 4.01 -35.87 -28.79
C LEU A 224 4.31 -36.71 -27.54
N LEU A 225 3.31 -36.91 -26.68
CA LEU A 225 3.41 -37.72 -25.46
C LEU A 225 2.92 -39.17 -25.62
N GLY A 226 2.47 -39.57 -26.81
CA GLY A 226 1.94 -40.92 -27.07
C GLY A 226 0.62 -41.23 -26.36
N ILE A 227 -0.15 -40.21 -25.97
CA ILE A 227 -1.38 -40.35 -25.18
C ILE A 227 -2.58 -40.54 -26.10
N SER A 228 -2.90 -41.80 -26.43
CA SER A 228 -4.18 -42.15 -27.06
C SER A 228 -5.33 -41.86 -26.09
N SER A 229 -6.16 -40.85 -26.38
CA SER A 229 -7.32 -40.49 -25.57
C SER A 229 -8.44 -39.93 -26.44
N GLU A 230 -9.59 -40.60 -26.43
CA GLU A 230 -10.82 -40.02 -26.93
C GLU A 230 -11.22 -38.79 -26.09
N ASN A 231 -11.88 -37.81 -26.73
CA ASN A 231 -12.48 -36.63 -26.09
C ASN A 231 -11.54 -35.80 -25.18
N LEU A 232 -10.44 -35.29 -25.75
CA LEU A 232 -9.44 -34.47 -25.06
C LEU A 232 -10.05 -33.29 -24.26
N SER A 233 -10.96 -32.51 -24.87
CA SER A 233 -11.64 -31.40 -24.20
C SER A 233 -12.44 -31.81 -22.96
N LEU A 234 -13.12 -32.96 -22.92
CA LEU A 234 -13.84 -33.40 -21.71
C LEU A 234 -12.85 -33.72 -20.57
N LYS A 235 -11.73 -34.35 -20.91
CA LYS A 235 -10.68 -34.77 -19.97
C LYS A 235 -9.92 -33.58 -19.38
N TYR A 236 -9.37 -32.70 -20.23
CA TYR A 236 -8.45 -31.64 -19.82
C TYR A 236 -9.09 -30.24 -19.74
N CYS A 237 -10.21 -30.01 -20.44
CA CYS A 237 -10.92 -28.72 -20.47
C CYS A 237 -12.28 -28.74 -19.78
N SER A 238 -12.79 -29.90 -19.34
CA SER A 238 -14.10 -30.04 -18.66
C SER A 238 -15.34 -29.72 -19.50
N GLY A 239 -15.20 -29.48 -20.81
CA GLY A 239 -16.31 -29.22 -21.73
C GLY A 239 -15.80 -28.97 -23.14
N PRO A 240 -16.64 -29.12 -24.18
CA PRO A 240 -16.22 -28.99 -25.58
C PRO A 240 -16.03 -27.55 -26.06
N THR A 241 -16.54 -26.56 -25.32
CA THR A 241 -16.47 -25.13 -25.67
C THR A 241 -16.20 -24.29 -24.40
N PRO A 242 -15.51 -23.14 -24.51
CA PRO A 242 -15.17 -22.30 -23.35
C PRO A 242 -16.39 -21.69 -22.63
N PHE A 243 -17.57 -21.71 -23.26
CA PHE A 243 -18.82 -21.22 -22.66
C PHE A 243 -19.50 -22.23 -21.73
N ILE A 244 -19.13 -23.52 -21.82
CA ILE A 244 -19.71 -24.62 -21.02
C ILE A 244 -18.63 -25.25 -20.11
N ALA A 245 -17.37 -25.20 -20.54
CA ALA A 245 -16.21 -25.70 -19.81
C ALA A 245 -15.88 -24.84 -18.58
N GLY A 246 -16.00 -25.41 -17.37
CA GLY A 246 -15.40 -24.82 -16.18
C GLY A 246 -13.87 -24.79 -16.28
N ALA A 247 -13.27 -23.62 -16.02
CA ALA A 247 -11.83 -23.38 -16.15
C ALA A 247 -10.96 -23.97 -15.01
N ASP A 248 -11.52 -24.85 -14.18
CA ASP A 248 -10.79 -25.62 -13.17
C ASP A 248 -9.58 -26.36 -13.75
N ILE A 249 -8.53 -26.49 -12.94
CA ILE A 249 -7.35 -27.29 -13.28
C ILE A 249 -7.41 -28.65 -12.58
N LYS A 250 -7.76 -29.67 -13.37
CA LYS A 250 -7.84 -31.07 -12.91
C LYS A 250 -6.45 -31.66 -12.65
N PRO A 251 -6.32 -32.67 -11.76
CA PRO A 251 -5.06 -33.42 -11.57
C PRO A 251 -4.48 -33.98 -12.88
N GLU A 252 -5.33 -34.30 -13.85
CA GLU A 252 -4.97 -34.79 -15.18
C GLU A 252 -4.19 -33.74 -15.99
N VAL A 253 -4.48 -32.45 -15.81
CA VAL A 253 -3.73 -31.34 -16.43
C VAL A 253 -2.36 -31.21 -15.78
N HIS A 254 -2.26 -31.35 -14.45
CA HIS A 254 -0.98 -31.35 -13.73
C HIS A 254 -0.08 -32.53 -14.12
N LYS A 255 -0.66 -33.72 -14.32
CA LYS A 255 0.04 -34.90 -14.89
C LYS A 255 0.50 -34.64 -16.33
N LEU A 256 -0.33 -34.01 -17.17
CA LEU A 256 0.03 -33.66 -18.54
C LEU A 256 1.21 -32.67 -18.60
N ILE A 257 1.17 -31.61 -17.78
CA ILE A 257 2.26 -30.63 -17.65
C ILE A 257 3.54 -31.31 -17.18
N HIS A 258 3.46 -32.18 -16.16
CA HIS A 258 4.61 -32.92 -15.65
C HIS A 258 5.27 -33.79 -16.74
N ASN A 259 4.47 -34.58 -17.47
CA ASN A 259 4.95 -35.41 -18.57
C ASN A 259 5.57 -34.57 -19.70
N LEU A 260 4.98 -33.42 -20.03
CA LEU A 260 5.49 -32.48 -21.02
C LEU A 260 6.84 -31.87 -20.61
N VAL A 261 7.00 -31.49 -19.33
CA VAL A 261 8.29 -30.99 -18.79
C VAL A 261 9.39 -32.06 -18.89
N LEU A 262 9.08 -33.31 -18.55
CA LEU A 262 10.01 -34.43 -18.68
C LEU A 262 10.35 -34.71 -20.16
N HIS A 263 9.38 -34.66 -21.06
CA HIS A 263 9.59 -34.82 -22.50
C HIS A 263 10.51 -33.72 -23.05
N ILE A 264 10.19 -32.45 -22.81
CA ILE A 264 11.00 -31.28 -23.24
C ILE A 264 12.45 -31.43 -22.74
N HIS A 265 12.64 -31.79 -21.47
CA HIS A 265 13.97 -31.99 -20.89
C HIS A 265 14.75 -33.13 -21.55
N LYS A 266 14.08 -34.17 -22.06
CA LYS A 266 14.70 -35.30 -22.76
C LYS A 266 15.07 -34.98 -24.22
N ILE A 267 14.27 -34.17 -24.92
CA ILE A 267 14.50 -33.88 -26.36
C ILE A 267 15.42 -32.69 -26.61
N GLU A 268 15.52 -31.74 -25.67
CA GLU A 268 16.36 -30.56 -25.80
C GLU A 268 17.74 -30.78 -25.15
N PRO A 269 18.86 -30.72 -25.89
CA PRO A 269 20.20 -30.83 -25.32
C PRO A 269 20.72 -29.54 -24.67
N ASP A 270 20.31 -28.33 -25.10
CA ASP A 270 20.76 -27.08 -24.46
C ASP A 270 20.06 -26.94 -23.10
N ILE A 271 20.83 -27.09 -22.01
CA ILE A 271 20.33 -27.04 -20.63
C ILE A 271 19.98 -25.62 -20.16
N GLU A 272 20.56 -24.56 -20.76
CA GLU A 272 20.26 -23.17 -20.40
C GLU A 272 18.84 -22.78 -20.86
N LYS A 273 18.30 -23.43 -21.90
CA LYS A 273 16.92 -23.22 -22.37
C LYS A 273 15.91 -23.54 -21.28
N SER A 274 15.15 -22.52 -20.92
CA SER A 274 14.26 -22.53 -19.76
C SER A 274 12.81 -22.80 -20.17
N ILE A 275 12.05 -23.42 -19.26
CA ILE A 275 10.62 -23.70 -19.41
C ILE A 275 9.84 -22.74 -18.52
N LEU A 276 8.87 -22.01 -19.06
CA LEU A 276 7.91 -21.16 -18.36
C LEU A 276 6.52 -21.80 -18.40
N ILE A 277 5.85 -21.90 -17.26
CA ILE A 277 4.56 -22.59 -17.10
C ILE A 277 3.54 -21.64 -16.49
N PHE A 278 2.50 -21.29 -17.24
CA PHE A 278 1.41 -20.44 -16.77
C PHE A 278 0.30 -21.26 -16.11
N LEU A 279 0.04 -20.98 -14.83
CA LEU A 279 -0.94 -21.64 -13.97
C LEU A 279 -1.79 -20.58 -13.24
N PRO A 280 -3.07 -20.83 -12.95
CA PRO A 280 -3.98 -19.76 -12.54
C PRO A 280 -3.87 -19.32 -11.08
N THR A 281 -3.38 -20.17 -10.15
CA THR A 281 -3.36 -19.87 -8.71
C THR A 281 -2.09 -20.36 -8.02
N TYR A 282 -1.79 -19.82 -6.83
CA TYR A 282 -0.75 -20.34 -5.92
C TYR A 282 -0.89 -21.85 -5.67
N GLN A 283 -2.11 -22.36 -5.44
CA GLN A 283 -2.35 -23.78 -5.19
C GLN A 283 -2.00 -24.64 -6.43
N SER A 284 -2.26 -24.12 -7.64
CA SER A 284 -1.87 -24.77 -8.89
C SER A 284 -0.35 -24.80 -9.07
N LEU A 285 0.34 -23.71 -8.73
CA LEU A 285 1.81 -23.65 -8.72
C LEU A 285 2.39 -24.68 -7.73
N GLU A 286 1.82 -24.79 -6.54
CA GLU A 286 2.22 -25.71 -5.47
C GLU A 286 2.01 -27.18 -5.85
N GLN A 287 0.87 -27.52 -6.45
CA GLN A 287 0.61 -28.87 -6.98
C GLN A 287 1.61 -29.24 -8.08
N GLN A 288 1.91 -28.32 -9.01
CA GLN A 288 2.88 -28.58 -10.08
C GLN A 288 4.31 -28.71 -9.56
N TRP A 289 4.71 -27.86 -8.60
CA TRP A 289 6.00 -27.95 -7.93
C TRP A 289 6.17 -29.27 -7.18
N SER A 290 5.11 -29.74 -6.50
CA SER A 290 5.13 -31.01 -5.76
C SER A 290 5.42 -32.21 -6.66
N LEU A 291 4.94 -32.19 -7.92
CA LEU A 291 5.26 -33.21 -8.94
C LEU A 291 6.70 -33.08 -9.48
N LEU A 292 7.29 -31.88 -9.46
CA LEU A 292 8.66 -31.63 -9.94
C LEU A 292 9.72 -31.79 -8.85
N LYS A 293 9.35 -31.69 -7.56
CA LYS A 293 10.25 -31.80 -6.40
C LYS A 293 11.14 -33.08 -6.40
N PRO A 294 10.66 -34.28 -6.80
CA PRO A 294 11.51 -35.48 -6.87
C PRO A 294 12.61 -35.44 -7.95
N PHE A 295 12.61 -34.41 -8.80
CA PHE A 295 13.55 -34.22 -9.91
C PHE A 295 14.45 -32.99 -9.71
N SER A 296 14.72 -32.62 -8.45
CA SER A 296 15.59 -31.51 -8.05
C SER A 296 16.97 -31.55 -8.71
N SER A 297 17.55 -32.74 -8.88
CA SER A 297 18.84 -32.98 -9.57
C SER A 297 18.83 -32.74 -11.08
N ARG A 298 17.67 -32.43 -11.67
CA ARG A 298 17.50 -32.09 -13.10
C ARG A 298 16.93 -30.68 -13.33
N PHE A 299 16.13 -30.19 -12.39
CA PHE A 299 15.37 -28.95 -12.54
C PHE A 299 15.63 -27.96 -11.40
N LYS A 300 16.05 -26.74 -11.75
CA LYS A 300 15.98 -25.61 -10.83
C LYS A 300 14.62 -24.92 -11.00
N VAL A 301 13.70 -25.17 -10.07
CA VAL A 301 12.34 -24.60 -10.12
C VAL A 301 12.31 -23.24 -9.44
N HIS A 302 11.79 -22.23 -10.13
CA HIS A 302 11.52 -20.88 -9.64
C HIS A 302 10.00 -20.61 -9.66
N ILE A 303 9.53 -19.78 -8.72
CA ILE A 303 8.12 -19.38 -8.60
C ILE A 303 8.00 -17.88 -8.86
N LEU A 304 7.05 -17.49 -9.73
CA LEU A 304 6.66 -16.11 -9.95
C LEU A 304 5.17 -15.95 -9.59
N HIS A 305 4.92 -15.33 -8.43
CA HIS A 305 3.59 -15.04 -7.89
C HIS A 305 3.68 -13.75 -7.05
N SER A 306 2.59 -13.00 -6.89
CA SER A 306 2.58 -11.72 -6.15
C SER A 306 2.94 -11.83 -4.67
N SER A 307 2.83 -13.04 -4.09
CA SER A 307 3.25 -13.33 -2.71
C SER A 307 4.71 -13.79 -2.57
N ILE A 308 5.52 -13.68 -3.62
CA ILE A 308 6.95 -14.02 -3.61
C ILE A 308 7.75 -12.72 -3.54
N ASP A 309 8.74 -12.71 -2.65
CA ASP A 309 9.70 -11.62 -2.51
C ASP A 309 10.34 -11.20 -3.86
N THR A 310 10.60 -9.90 -4.02
CA THR A 310 11.07 -9.33 -5.30
C THR A 310 12.47 -9.81 -5.66
N GLU A 311 13.40 -9.94 -4.71
CA GLU A 311 14.75 -10.43 -5.00
C GLU A 311 14.75 -11.95 -5.28
N LYS A 312 13.92 -12.74 -4.57
CA LYS A 312 13.66 -14.15 -4.91
C LYS A 312 13.04 -14.30 -6.30
N ALA A 313 12.14 -13.41 -6.71
CA ALA A 313 11.58 -13.38 -8.07
C ALA A 313 12.65 -13.00 -9.12
N LEU A 314 13.53 -12.03 -8.82
CA LEU A 314 14.66 -11.65 -9.67
C LEU A 314 15.66 -12.79 -9.89
N MET A 315 15.76 -13.78 -8.99
CA MET A 315 16.57 -14.99 -9.24
C MET A 315 16.12 -15.78 -10.48
N ALA A 316 14.86 -15.64 -10.94
CA ALA A 316 14.40 -16.24 -12.19
C ALA A 316 15.10 -15.63 -13.43
N MET A 317 15.68 -14.43 -13.32
CA MET A 317 16.45 -13.79 -14.39
C MET A 317 17.85 -14.39 -14.57
N LYS A 318 18.39 -15.07 -13.55
CA LYS A 318 19.70 -15.74 -13.62
C LYS A 318 19.66 -16.88 -14.65
N ILE A 319 20.76 -17.06 -15.38
CA ILE A 319 20.97 -18.21 -16.29
C ILE A 319 21.57 -19.35 -15.46
N TRP A 320 21.09 -20.57 -15.66
CA TRP A 320 21.55 -21.78 -14.96
C TRP A 320 22.18 -22.75 -15.95
N ARG A 321 23.33 -23.31 -15.60
CA ARG A 321 24.16 -24.17 -16.48
C ARG A 321 24.25 -25.64 -16.06
N SER A 322 23.96 -25.95 -14.80
CA SER A 322 23.98 -27.32 -14.27
C SER A 322 22.61 -28.00 -14.26
N HIS A 323 21.53 -27.22 -14.31
CA HIS A 323 20.15 -27.70 -14.17
C HIS A 323 19.24 -26.94 -15.15
N ARG A 324 18.21 -27.60 -15.70
CA ARG A 324 17.23 -26.92 -16.56
C ARG A 324 16.36 -26.01 -15.70
N LYS A 325 16.35 -24.71 -15.97
CA LYS A 325 15.48 -23.75 -15.26
C LYS A 325 14.01 -23.99 -15.66
N VAL A 326 13.16 -24.22 -14.66
CA VAL A 326 11.70 -24.28 -14.80
C VAL A 326 11.09 -23.16 -13.98
N ILE A 327 10.14 -22.43 -14.55
CA ILE A 327 9.53 -21.25 -13.94
C ILE A 327 8.03 -21.49 -13.89
N LEU A 328 7.46 -21.57 -12.69
CA LEU A 328 6.02 -21.68 -12.49
C LEU A 328 5.49 -20.28 -12.20
N ALA A 329 4.55 -19.79 -13.00
CA ALA A 329 4.06 -18.41 -12.94
C ALA A 329 2.54 -18.28 -13.03
N THR A 330 1.97 -17.25 -12.40
CA THR A 330 0.66 -16.72 -12.78
C THR A 330 0.80 -15.67 -13.90
N ASN A 331 -0.30 -14.97 -14.22
CA ASN A 331 -0.31 -13.80 -15.10
C ASN A 331 0.71 -12.69 -14.73
N ILE A 332 1.36 -12.73 -13.55
CA ILE A 332 2.46 -11.82 -13.18
C ILE A 332 3.61 -11.83 -14.22
N ALA A 333 3.89 -12.97 -14.86
CA ALA A 333 4.93 -13.11 -15.89
C ALA A 333 4.44 -12.82 -17.32
N GLU A 334 3.20 -12.34 -17.50
CA GLU A 334 2.53 -12.23 -18.79
C GLU A 334 2.89 -10.97 -19.59
N SER A 335 3.27 -9.87 -18.94
CA SER A 335 3.57 -8.57 -19.56
C SER A 335 4.98 -8.06 -19.22
N SER A 336 5.40 -6.93 -19.81
CA SER A 336 6.52 -6.05 -19.41
C SER A 336 7.97 -6.57 -19.40
N VAL A 337 8.27 -7.80 -18.99
CA VAL A 337 9.66 -8.23 -18.69
C VAL A 337 10.13 -9.39 -19.60
N THR A 338 11.44 -9.42 -19.89
CA THR A 338 12.15 -10.49 -20.63
C THR A 338 12.94 -11.35 -19.66
N ILE A 339 12.59 -12.62 -19.53
CA ILE A 339 13.38 -13.60 -18.79
C ILE A 339 14.39 -14.25 -19.76
N PRO A 340 15.72 -14.19 -19.51
CA PRO A 340 16.71 -14.77 -20.40
C PRO A 340 16.55 -16.29 -20.59
N LYS A 341 16.78 -16.74 -21.83
CA LYS A 341 16.78 -18.15 -22.27
C LYS A 341 15.44 -18.89 -22.13
N VAL A 342 14.30 -18.22 -21.95
CA VAL A 342 12.98 -18.90 -22.06
C VAL A 342 12.75 -19.35 -23.50
N ALA A 343 12.74 -20.66 -23.71
CA ALA A 343 12.51 -21.31 -25.00
C ALA A 343 11.15 -22.01 -25.06
N PHE A 344 10.68 -22.58 -23.94
CA PHE A 344 9.43 -23.31 -23.89
C PHE A 344 8.41 -22.58 -23.02
N VAL A 345 7.21 -22.37 -23.54
CA VAL A 345 6.05 -21.88 -22.78
C VAL A 345 5.00 -22.98 -22.73
N ILE A 346 4.54 -23.33 -21.54
CA ILE A 346 3.39 -24.22 -21.32
C ILE A 346 2.26 -23.36 -20.74
N ASP A 347 1.21 -23.13 -21.53
CA ASP A 347 0.08 -22.30 -21.14
C ASP A 347 -1.14 -23.18 -20.82
N SER A 348 -1.59 -23.13 -19.56
CA SER A 348 -2.84 -23.79 -19.15
C SER A 348 -4.11 -23.12 -19.70
N CYS A 349 -3.96 -21.97 -20.38
CA CYS A 349 -5.01 -21.10 -20.93
C CYS A 349 -6.02 -20.62 -19.87
N ARG A 350 -5.61 -20.58 -18.60
CA ARG A 350 -6.44 -20.19 -17.45
C ARG A 350 -5.84 -18.99 -16.72
N SER A 351 -6.69 -18.27 -16.00
CA SER A 351 -6.31 -17.28 -14.98
C SER A 351 -7.30 -17.32 -13.82
N LEU A 352 -6.89 -16.83 -12.65
CA LEU A 352 -7.83 -16.32 -11.65
C LEU A 352 -8.20 -14.89 -12.05
N GLN A 353 -9.48 -14.54 -11.96
CA GLN A 353 -9.99 -13.17 -12.13
C GLN A 353 -10.91 -12.80 -10.96
N VAL A 354 -10.85 -11.55 -10.51
CA VAL A 354 -11.77 -10.97 -9.51
C VAL A 354 -12.84 -10.15 -10.23
N PHE A 355 -14.10 -10.22 -9.81
CA PHE A 355 -15.24 -9.47 -10.37
C PHE A 355 -16.23 -8.99 -9.31
N TRP A 356 -16.95 -7.91 -9.57
CA TRP A 356 -18.07 -7.45 -8.74
C TRP A 356 -19.31 -8.32 -8.95
N ASP A 357 -19.80 -8.97 -7.89
CA ASP A 357 -21.12 -9.62 -7.89
C ASP A 357 -22.16 -8.62 -7.40
N SER A 358 -22.87 -7.97 -8.33
CA SER A 358 -23.89 -6.95 -8.02
C SER A 358 -25.07 -7.48 -7.20
N ASN A 359 -25.27 -8.80 -7.08
CA ASN A 359 -26.32 -9.39 -6.22
C ASN A 359 -25.84 -9.53 -4.77
N ARG A 360 -24.55 -9.83 -4.59
CA ARG A 360 -23.91 -9.98 -3.26
C ARG A 360 -23.17 -8.72 -2.78
N LYS A 361 -23.12 -7.68 -3.62
CA LYS A 361 -22.37 -6.42 -3.47
C LYS A 361 -20.94 -6.64 -2.93
N MET A 362 -20.25 -7.66 -3.45
CA MET A 362 -18.88 -8.00 -3.04
C MET A 362 -18.01 -8.46 -4.21
N ASP A 363 -16.69 -8.30 -4.05
CA ASP A 363 -15.71 -8.78 -5.02
C ASP A 363 -15.53 -10.32 -4.88
N SER A 364 -15.91 -11.05 -5.93
CA SER A 364 -15.84 -12.50 -6.07
C SER A 364 -14.63 -12.91 -6.93
N ALA A 365 -14.04 -14.08 -6.69
CA ALA A 365 -12.88 -14.57 -7.44
C ALA A 365 -13.15 -15.94 -8.09
N GLU A 366 -12.95 -16.04 -9.40
CA GLU A 366 -13.28 -17.21 -10.22
C GLU A 366 -12.13 -17.57 -11.18
N LEU A 367 -12.04 -18.87 -11.50
CA LEU A 367 -11.15 -19.38 -12.53
C LEU A 367 -11.79 -19.16 -13.90
N THR A 368 -11.10 -18.44 -14.78
CA THR A 368 -11.58 -18.11 -16.12
C THR A 368 -10.63 -18.63 -17.19
N TRP A 369 -11.17 -18.86 -18.39
CA TRP A 369 -10.36 -19.02 -19.60
C TRP A 369 -9.77 -17.67 -20.02
N VAL A 370 -8.51 -17.67 -20.45
CA VAL A 370 -7.85 -16.44 -20.91
C VAL A 370 -8.37 -16.02 -22.28
N SER A 371 -8.30 -14.72 -22.56
CA SER A 371 -8.50 -14.19 -23.91
C SER A 371 -7.36 -14.59 -24.86
N ARG A 372 -7.62 -14.56 -26.17
CA ARG A 372 -6.60 -14.81 -27.21
C ARG A 372 -5.44 -13.82 -27.11
N SER A 373 -5.71 -12.56 -26.76
CA SER A 373 -4.70 -11.52 -26.48
C SER A 373 -3.76 -11.91 -25.33
N GLN A 374 -4.29 -12.38 -24.21
CA GLN A 374 -3.49 -12.86 -23.06
C GLN A 374 -2.63 -14.07 -23.45
N ALA A 375 -3.23 -15.08 -24.10
CA ALA A 375 -2.49 -16.25 -24.59
C ALA A 375 -1.40 -15.91 -25.63
N GLU A 376 -1.51 -14.77 -26.32
CA GLU A 376 -0.51 -14.27 -27.26
C GLU A 376 0.62 -13.50 -26.56
N GLN A 377 0.30 -12.74 -25.50
CA GLN A 377 1.31 -12.16 -24.59
C GLN A 377 2.14 -13.25 -23.89
N ARG A 378 1.52 -14.39 -23.53
CA ARG A 378 2.17 -15.59 -22.99
C ARG A 378 3.09 -16.24 -24.03
N LYS A 379 2.60 -16.46 -25.26
CA LYS A 379 3.40 -16.95 -26.40
C LYS A 379 4.65 -16.08 -26.60
N GLY A 380 4.47 -14.75 -26.61
CA GLY A 380 5.54 -13.77 -26.72
C GLY A 380 6.53 -13.70 -25.56
N ARG A 381 6.48 -14.60 -24.56
CA ARG A 381 7.55 -14.76 -23.54
C ARG A 381 8.69 -15.68 -23.98
N THR A 382 8.49 -16.47 -25.04
CA THR A 382 9.57 -17.17 -25.75
C THR A 382 9.91 -16.47 -27.07
N GLY A 383 10.92 -16.94 -27.80
CA GLY A 383 11.34 -16.38 -29.09
C GLY A 383 12.15 -15.07 -29.02
N ARG A 384 12.64 -14.69 -27.83
CA ARG A 384 13.38 -13.41 -27.61
C ARG A 384 14.90 -13.55 -27.61
N THR A 385 15.42 -14.68 -27.14
CA THR A 385 16.87 -14.94 -26.95
C THR A 385 17.33 -16.29 -27.49
N CYS A 386 16.40 -17.03 -28.09
CA CYS A 386 16.51 -18.39 -28.60
C CYS A 386 15.19 -18.75 -29.30
N ASP A 387 15.21 -19.77 -30.16
CA ASP A 387 13.98 -20.34 -30.75
C ASP A 387 12.96 -20.72 -29.68
N GLY A 388 11.68 -20.60 -30.04
CA GLY A 388 10.57 -20.69 -29.11
C GLY A 388 9.47 -21.65 -29.52
N GLN A 389 9.00 -22.44 -28.56
CA GLN A 389 7.85 -23.34 -28.71
C GLN A 389 6.85 -23.06 -27.58
N THR A 390 5.60 -22.80 -27.94
CA THR A 390 4.48 -22.64 -27.01
C THR A 390 3.56 -23.87 -27.10
N TYR A 391 3.11 -24.36 -25.96
CA TYR A 391 2.17 -25.47 -25.82
C TYR A 391 0.92 -24.97 -25.09
N ARG A 392 -0.20 -24.82 -25.81
CA ARG A 392 -1.50 -24.38 -25.28
C ARG A 392 -2.31 -25.62 -24.88
N LEU A 393 -2.71 -25.73 -23.62
CA LEU A 393 -3.39 -26.94 -23.08
C LEU A 393 -4.92 -26.90 -23.27
N VAL A 394 -5.33 -26.50 -24.47
CA VAL A 394 -6.69 -26.52 -25.02
C VAL A 394 -6.62 -26.94 -26.48
N GLU A 395 -7.67 -27.55 -27.03
CA GLU A 395 -7.71 -27.90 -28.46
C GLU A 395 -7.73 -26.64 -29.35
N GLY A 396 -7.19 -26.70 -30.57
CA GLY A 396 -7.22 -25.54 -31.49
C GLY A 396 -8.63 -25.03 -31.81
N SER A 397 -9.61 -25.94 -31.88
CA SER A 397 -11.05 -25.66 -32.03
C SER A 397 -11.64 -24.91 -30.84
N PHE A 398 -11.17 -25.21 -29.62
CA PHE A 398 -11.55 -24.56 -28.37
C PHE A 398 -10.91 -23.16 -28.27
N PHE A 399 -9.62 -23.06 -28.61
CA PHE A 399 -8.88 -21.79 -28.61
C PHE A 399 -9.53 -20.73 -29.51
N ASN A 400 -9.99 -21.12 -30.70
CA ASN A 400 -10.63 -20.20 -31.65
C ASN A 400 -11.98 -19.65 -31.17
N GLN A 401 -12.59 -20.23 -30.12
CA GLN A 401 -13.81 -19.75 -29.48
C GLN A 401 -13.56 -18.83 -28.28
N LEU A 402 -12.30 -18.65 -27.87
CA LEU A 402 -11.94 -17.73 -26.78
C LEU A 402 -12.15 -16.27 -27.20
N GLN A 403 -12.58 -15.45 -26.23
CA GLN A 403 -12.74 -14.01 -26.39
C GLN A 403 -11.42 -13.38 -26.86
N GLU A 404 -11.48 -12.37 -27.74
CA GLU A 404 -10.26 -11.80 -28.33
C GLU A 404 -9.43 -11.02 -27.31
N PHE A 405 -10.11 -10.21 -26.50
CA PHE A 405 -9.54 -9.36 -25.46
C PHE A 405 -10.19 -9.65 -24.10
N GLU A 406 -9.47 -9.36 -23.02
CA GLU A 406 -10.01 -9.40 -21.66
C GLU A 406 -10.99 -8.24 -21.44
N ARG A 407 -12.08 -8.47 -20.69
CA ARG A 407 -13.05 -7.42 -20.32
C ARG A 407 -12.36 -6.43 -19.35
N PRO A 408 -12.28 -5.11 -19.69
CA PRO A 408 -11.55 -4.11 -18.89
C PRO A 408 -11.92 -4.11 -17.41
N ALA A 409 -10.94 -3.83 -16.55
CA ALA A 409 -11.14 -3.88 -15.10
C ALA A 409 -12.21 -2.89 -14.63
N ILE A 410 -12.29 -1.71 -15.25
CA ILE A 410 -13.30 -0.67 -14.95
C ILE A 410 -14.74 -1.14 -15.18
N MET A 411 -14.96 -2.09 -16.10
CA MET A 411 -16.28 -2.68 -16.37
C MET A 411 -16.59 -3.90 -15.49
N ARG A 412 -15.70 -4.29 -14.56
CA ARG A 412 -15.69 -5.66 -14.00
C ARG A 412 -15.39 -5.73 -12.50
N LEU A 413 -14.80 -4.70 -11.90
CA LEU A 413 -14.51 -4.58 -10.46
C LEU A 413 -15.45 -3.58 -9.77
N SER A 414 -15.51 -3.61 -8.44
CA SER A 414 -16.11 -2.51 -7.66
C SER A 414 -15.41 -1.18 -7.94
N LEU A 415 -16.18 -0.09 -8.02
CA LEU A 415 -15.65 1.27 -8.25
C LEU A 415 -15.70 2.16 -7.00
N ARG A 416 -16.02 1.61 -5.83
CA ARG A 416 -16.18 2.35 -4.55
C ARG A 416 -14.98 3.24 -4.20
N GLN A 417 -13.75 2.76 -4.36
CA GLN A 417 -12.55 3.56 -4.09
C GLN A 417 -12.38 4.69 -5.12
N GLN A 418 -12.55 4.41 -6.41
CA GLN A 418 -12.35 5.37 -7.50
C GLN A 418 -13.44 6.46 -7.51
N VAL A 419 -14.70 6.10 -7.23
CA VAL A 419 -15.80 7.05 -7.05
C VAL A 419 -15.52 8.00 -5.88
N LEU A 420 -15.07 7.47 -4.73
CA LEU A 420 -14.69 8.31 -3.58
C LEU A 420 -13.52 9.24 -3.92
N LEU A 421 -12.47 8.74 -4.59
CA LEU A 421 -11.32 9.55 -5.02
C LEU A 421 -11.72 10.68 -5.97
N ILE A 422 -12.65 10.44 -6.92
CA ILE A 422 -13.15 11.48 -7.83
C ILE A 422 -14.02 12.50 -7.07
N CYS A 423 -14.87 12.06 -6.12
CA CYS A 423 -15.61 12.96 -5.24
C CYS A 423 -14.70 13.86 -4.40
N CYS A 424 -13.57 13.34 -3.91
CA CYS A 424 -12.64 14.04 -3.02
C CYS A 424 -11.58 14.92 -3.73
N ALA A 425 -11.42 14.81 -5.06
CA ALA A 425 -10.41 15.57 -5.80
C ALA A 425 -10.75 17.08 -5.88
N GLU A 426 -10.10 17.91 -5.07
CA GLU A 426 -10.49 19.33 -4.89
C GLU A 426 -10.17 20.26 -6.08
N SER A 427 -9.50 19.78 -7.14
CA SER A 427 -8.98 20.67 -8.18
C SER A 427 -10.09 21.28 -9.06
N LYS A 428 -10.21 22.61 -9.02
CA LYS A 428 -11.20 23.37 -9.82
C LYS A 428 -11.12 23.12 -11.34
N PRO A 429 -9.95 22.86 -11.98
CA PRO A 429 -9.91 22.51 -13.41
C PRO A 429 -10.60 21.18 -13.78
N ILE A 430 -10.90 20.35 -12.78
CA ILE A 430 -11.68 19.11 -12.89
C ILE A 430 -13.13 19.39 -12.41
N ASN A 431 -13.31 20.10 -11.29
CA ASN A 431 -14.61 20.22 -10.60
C ASN A 431 -15.41 21.53 -10.81
N ASP A 432 -14.91 22.52 -11.56
CA ASP A 432 -15.65 23.77 -11.85
C ASP A 432 -16.60 23.57 -13.04
N PRO A 433 -17.93 23.70 -12.86
CA PRO A 433 -18.90 23.49 -13.93
C PRO A 433 -18.75 24.49 -15.10
N LYS A 434 -18.08 25.64 -14.93
CA LYS A 434 -17.80 26.57 -16.04
C LYS A 434 -16.68 26.03 -16.94
N ASP A 435 -15.61 25.52 -16.34
CA ASP A 435 -14.52 24.87 -17.08
C ASP A 435 -14.99 23.56 -17.73
N VAL A 436 -15.91 22.83 -17.08
CA VAL A 436 -16.54 21.62 -17.63
C VAL A 436 -17.52 21.95 -18.77
N MET A 437 -18.33 23.01 -18.67
CA MET A 437 -19.17 23.49 -19.78
C MET A 437 -18.33 23.90 -21.00
N ASN A 438 -17.21 24.60 -20.78
CA ASN A 438 -16.27 24.96 -21.84
C ASN A 438 -15.56 23.73 -22.44
N LEU A 439 -15.20 22.73 -21.61
CA LEU A 439 -14.64 21.43 -22.01
C LEU A 439 -15.57 20.59 -22.88
N LEU A 440 -16.88 20.78 -22.77
CA LEU A 440 -17.89 19.94 -23.46
C LEU A 440 -18.30 20.48 -24.84
N GLN A 441 -17.86 21.69 -25.23
CA GLN A 441 -18.28 22.38 -26.47
C GLN A 441 -19.80 22.40 -26.74
N LEU A 442 -20.62 22.34 -25.70
CA LEU A 442 -22.09 22.35 -25.82
C LEU A 442 -22.58 23.75 -26.24
N LYS A 443 -22.62 24.00 -27.56
CA LYS A 443 -23.34 25.14 -28.13
C LYS A 443 -24.82 25.05 -27.71
N PRO A 444 -25.45 26.12 -27.18
CA PRO A 444 -26.87 26.13 -26.79
C PRO A 444 -27.90 25.97 -27.94
N ALA A 445 -27.50 25.46 -29.11
CA ALA A 445 -28.18 25.65 -30.39
C ALA A 445 -28.51 24.35 -31.15
N PHE A 446 -28.30 23.17 -30.56
CA PHE A 446 -28.74 21.87 -31.12
C PHE A 446 -29.69 21.12 -30.19
N ILE A 447 -30.73 21.83 -29.75
CA ILE A 447 -32.03 21.23 -29.47
C ILE A 447 -32.80 21.30 -30.80
N VAL A 448 -33.60 20.26 -31.11
CA VAL A 448 -34.36 20.06 -32.37
C VAL A 448 -33.53 19.61 -33.59
N ALA A 449 -33.43 18.29 -33.78
CA ALA A 449 -33.85 17.58 -35.00
C ALA A 449 -33.75 16.05 -34.79
N GLY A 450 -34.74 15.28 -35.26
CA GLY A 450 -34.90 13.87 -34.87
C GLY A 450 -33.91 12.87 -35.47
N TYR A 451 -33.72 11.75 -34.77
CA TYR A 451 -34.30 10.46 -35.19
C TYR A 451 -34.73 9.68 -33.92
N GLY A 452 -35.58 8.66 -34.08
CA GLY A 452 -36.46 8.18 -33.00
C GLY A 452 -35.96 7.01 -32.14
N ASN A 453 -36.74 6.79 -31.06
CA ASN A 453 -36.83 5.62 -30.17
C ASN A 453 -35.88 5.54 -28.95
N SER A 454 -36.49 5.68 -27.77
CA SER A 454 -36.11 5.08 -26.48
C SER A 454 -34.79 5.49 -25.81
N TRP A 455 -34.45 6.78 -25.83
CA TRP A 455 -33.64 7.39 -24.76
C TRP A 455 -34.48 8.43 -24.02
N ASN A 456 -34.98 8.09 -22.82
CA ASN A 456 -35.69 9.04 -21.98
C ASN A 456 -34.71 10.09 -21.45
N PHE A 457 -34.99 11.36 -21.73
CA PHE A 457 -34.14 12.48 -21.34
C PHE A 457 -34.08 12.61 -19.81
N LEU A 458 -32.90 12.34 -19.24
CA LEU A 458 -32.53 12.69 -17.85
C LEU A 458 -31.21 13.50 -17.85
N PRO A 459 -31.16 14.70 -18.46
CA PRO A 459 -29.93 15.48 -18.58
C PRO A 459 -29.74 16.43 -17.39
N LEU A 460 -28.48 16.60 -16.97
CA LEU A 460 -28.00 17.53 -15.94
C LEU A 460 -28.33 17.13 -14.49
N PHE A 461 -27.39 17.40 -13.59
CA PHE A 461 -27.44 17.23 -12.12
C PHE A 461 -27.37 15.81 -11.51
N HIS A 462 -27.26 14.73 -12.29
CA HIS A 462 -26.59 13.53 -11.77
C HIS A 462 -25.06 13.76 -11.71
N GLY A 463 -24.39 13.08 -10.77
CA GLY A 463 -23.06 13.47 -10.27
C GLY A 463 -21.94 13.52 -11.31
N TYR A 464 -21.01 14.47 -11.12
CA TYR A 464 -19.84 14.67 -11.99
C TYR A 464 -19.01 13.39 -12.21
N CYS A 465 -18.90 12.54 -11.19
CA CYS A 465 -18.18 11.25 -11.25
C CYS A 465 -18.73 10.33 -12.35
N ILE A 466 -20.05 10.30 -12.56
CA ILE A 466 -20.69 9.55 -13.65
C ILE A 466 -20.24 10.13 -15.00
N VAL A 467 -20.26 11.45 -15.16
CA VAL A 467 -19.84 12.13 -16.40
C VAL A 467 -18.37 11.89 -16.73
N LEU A 468 -17.49 11.78 -15.72
CA LEU A 468 -16.07 11.45 -15.92
C LEU A 468 -15.87 9.97 -16.26
N LEU A 469 -16.55 9.05 -15.58
CA LEU A 469 -16.48 7.61 -15.84
C LEU A 469 -17.05 7.24 -17.22
N GLN A 470 -18.11 7.93 -17.67
CA GLN A 470 -18.66 7.80 -19.02
C GLN A 470 -17.76 8.38 -20.13
N LYS A 471 -16.59 8.96 -19.79
CA LYS A 471 -15.52 9.31 -20.74
C LYS A 471 -14.41 8.25 -20.83
N ALA A 472 -14.48 7.14 -20.11
CA ALA A 472 -13.52 6.03 -20.22
C ALA A 472 -13.56 5.35 -21.60
N LEU A 473 -12.50 4.59 -21.93
CA LEU A 473 -12.36 3.91 -23.22
C LEU A 473 -13.41 2.82 -23.45
N ASP A 474 -13.78 2.12 -22.38
CA ASP A 474 -15.04 1.39 -22.28
C ASP A 474 -15.69 1.83 -20.96
N PRO A 475 -16.84 2.53 -20.97
CA PRO A 475 -17.43 3.08 -19.76
C PRO A 475 -18.02 1.97 -18.86
N PRO A 476 -18.01 2.16 -17.53
CA PRO A 476 -18.65 1.24 -16.61
C PRO A 476 -20.18 1.33 -16.71
N ASP A 477 -20.84 0.28 -16.22
CA ASP A 477 -22.29 0.25 -16.08
C ASP A 477 -22.75 1.32 -15.06
N PRO A 478 -23.72 2.19 -15.39
CA PRO A 478 -24.28 3.16 -14.45
C PRO A 478 -24.77 2.55 -13.13
N GLU A 479 -25.30 1.33 -13.14
CA GLU A 479 -25.78 0.65 -11.91
C GLU A 479 -24.61 0.36 -10.95
N VAL A 480 -23.45 -0.03 -11.45
CA VAL A 480 -22.23 -0.26 -10.62
C VAL A 480 -21.68 1.06 -10.05
N VAL A 481 -21.94 2.19 -10.71
CA VAL A 481 -21.55 3.52 -10.19
C VAL A 481 -22.54 4.00 -9.12
N GLU A 482 -23.85 3.79 -9.29
CA GLU A 482 -24.84 4.16 -8.27
C GLU A 482 -24.82 3.19 -7.07
N ASP A 483 -24.46 1.90 -7.25
CA ASP A 483 -24.09 0.96 -6.18
C ASP A 483 -22.95 1.54 -5.33
N ALA A 484 -21.86 1.96 -5.97
CA ALA A 484 -20.71 2.55 -5.31
C ALA A 484 -21.08 3.85 -4.56
N LEU A 485 -21.89 4.72 -5.16
CA LEU A 485 -22.38 5.95 -4.52
C LEU A 485 -23.29 5.64 -3.33
N SER A 486 -24.17 4.64 -3.44
CA SER A 486 -25.10 4.24 -2.38
C SER A 486 -24.36 3.64 -1.18
N LEU A 487 -23.39 2.75 -1.41
CA LEU A 487 -22.51 2.21 -0.37
C LEU A 487 -21.72 3.33 0.33
N LEU A 488 -21.17 4.28 -0.43
CA LEU A 488 -20.42 5.41 0.13
C LEU A 488 -21.29 6.36 0.96
N VAL A 489 -22.58 6.52 0.63
CA VAL A 489 -23.54 7.24 1.48
C VAL A 489 -23.92 6.42 2.71
N HIS A 490 -24.14 5.11 2.57
CA HIS A 490 -24.46 4.21 3.68
C HIS A 490 -23.37 4.19 4.76
N ILE A 491 -22.09 4.20 4.38
CA ILE A 491 -20.97 4.29 5.33
C ILE A 491 -20.63 5.73 5.77
N HIS A 492 -21.45 6.72 5.40
CA HIS A 492 -21.25 8.15 5.67
C HIS A 492 -19.91 8.73 5.15
N ALA A 493 -19.36 8.18 4.05
CA ALA A 493 -18.23 8.76 3.33
C ALA A 493 -18.67 9.87 2.36
N LEU A 494 -19.89 9.80 1.83
CA LEU A 494 -20.53 10.84 1.04
C LEU A 494 -21.85 11.27 1.70
N GLU A 495 -22.23 12.54 1.52
CA GLU A 495 -23.55 13.06 1.84
C GLU A 495 -24.29 13.49 0.57
N LYS A 496 -25.62 13.27 0.54
CA LYS A 496 -26.48 13.58 -0.61
C LYS A 496 -27.23 14.89 -0.35
N THR A 497 -26.66 16.00 -0.80
CA THR A 497 -27.06 17.36 -0.41
C THR A 497 -28.48 17.78 -0.81
N SER A 498 -29.14 17.06 -1.71
CA SER A 498 -30.60 17.16 -1.94
C SER A 498 -31.13 15.91 -2.69
N PRO A 499 -32.46 15.73 -2.83
CA PRO A 499 -33.03 14.59 -3.58
C PRO A 499 -32.65 14.53 -5.06
N ARG A 500 -32.16 15.63 -5.64
CA ARG A 500 -31.59 15.73 -7.01
C ARG A 500 -30.11 16.16 -6.95
N GLY A 501 -29.46 15.86 -5.84
CA GLY A 501 -28.32 16.61 -5.33
C GLY A 501 -26.96 16.03 -5.68
N ARG A 502 -25.96 16.91 -5.57
CA ARG A 502 -24.56 16.57 -5.66
C ARG A 502 -24.18 15.69 -4.46
N TYR A 503 -23.45 14.60 -4.73
CA TYR A 503 -22.72 13.90 -3.69
C TYR A 503 -21.53 14.75 -3.27
N GLU A 504 -21.43 15.10 -1.99
CA GLU A 504 -20.28 15.83 -1.43
C GLU A 504 -19.59 14.98 -0.35
N PRO A 505 -18.25 14.90 -0.34
CA PRO A 505 -17.55 14.00 0.56
C PRO A 505 -17.43 14.58 1.96
N THR A 506 -17.83 13.77 2.94
CA THR A 506 -17.78 14.08 4.37
C THR A 506 -16.33 14.17 4.85
N PHE A 507 -16.13 14.61 6.10
CA PHE A 507 -14.81 14.50 6.74
C PHE A 507 -14.30 13.04 6.73
N TYR A 508 -15.16 12.07 7.07
CA TYR A 508 -14.81 10.65 7.06
C TYR A 508 -14.41 10.16 5.67
N GLY A 509 -15.19 10.50 4.63
CA GLY A 509 -14.85 10.13 3.25
C GLY A 509 -13.59 10.81 2.71
N ARG A 510 -13.35 12.07 3.09
CA ARG A 510 -12.09 12.78 2.78
C ARG A 510 -10.91 12.10 3.44
N LEU A 511 -10.99 11.81 4.73
CA LEU A 511 -9.94 11.09 5.45
C LEU A 511 -9.68 9.71 4.81
N LEU A 512 -10.74 8.92 4.58
CA LEU A 512 -10.70 7.63 3.89
C LEU A 512 -10.08 7.70 2.48
N SER A 513 -10.25 8.81 1.76
CA SER A 513 -9.68 9.03 0.42
C SER A 513 -8.20 9.43 0.37
N ASN A 514 -7.55 9.71 1.51
CA ASN A 514 -6.13 10.10 1.57
C ASN A 514 -5.21 8.96 2.05
N PHE A 515 -5.73 7.77 2.37
CA PHE A 515 -4.90 6.58 2.59
C PHE A 515 -4.46 5.98 1.24
N SER A 516 -3.21 5.53 1.15
CA SER A 516 -2.64 4.86 -0.03
C SER A 516 -2.95 3.35 -0.11
N LEU A 517 -3.79 2.87 0.80
CA LEU A 517 -4.15 1.46 1.00
C LEU A 517 -5.47 1.10 0.26
N SER A 518 -5.87 -0.17 0.35
CA SER A 518 -7.19 -0.63 -0.07
C SER A 518 -8.30 0.02 0.75
N PHE A 519 -9.51 0.04 0.20
CA PHE A 519 -10.68 0.63 0.83
C PHE A 519 -10.99 -0.02 2.20
N GLU A 520 -10.94 -1.35 2.28
CA GLU A 520 -11.16 -2.11 3.51
C GLU A 520 -10.03 -1.94 4.54
N ALA A 521 -8.76 -1.91 4.13
CA ALA A 521 -7.64 -1.65 5.04
C ALA A 521 -7.73 -0.23 5.62
N SER A 522 -8.07 0.77 4.79
CA SER A 522 -8.24 2.16 5.21
C SER A 522 -9.43 2.35 6.16
N MET A 523 -10.55 1.67 5.90
CA MET A 523 -11.70 1.65 6.81
C MET A 523 -11.42 0.91 8.12
N LEU A 524 -10.61 -0.15 8.09
CA LEU A 524 -10.16 -0.84 9.30
C LEU A 524 -9.32 0.08 10.19
N ILE A 525 -8.38 0.84 9.61
CA ILE A 525 -7.56 1.83 10.37
C ILE A 525 -8.45 2.83 11.11
N LEU A 526 -9.46 3.38 10.44
CA LEU A 526 -10.37 4.35 11.05
C LEU A 526 -11.28 3.73 12.13
N LYS A 527 -11.80 2.53 11.90
CA LYS A 527 -12.59 1.80 12.92
C LYS A 527 -11.76 1.45 14.16
N PHE A 528 -10.50 1.04 13.99
CA PHE A 528 -9.57 0.79 15.10
C PHE A 528 -9.18 2.09 15.83
N GLY A 529 -8.97 3.20 15.10
CA GLY A 529 -8.76 4.53 15.68
C GLY A 529 -9.92 4.96 16.58
N GLY A 530 -11.16 4.80 16.08
CA GLY A 530 -12.39 5.03 16.85
C GLY A 530 -12.63 4.07 18.03
N MET A 531 -11.75 3.08 18.24
CA MET A 531 -11.71 2.18 19.41
C MET A 531 -10.48 2.43 20.31
N GLY A 532 -9.68 3.47 20.05
CA GLY A 532 -8.43 3.78 20.78
C GLY A 532 -7.23 2.93 20.38
N MET A 533 -7.35 2.05 19.38
CA MET A 533 -6.34 1.06 18.97
C MET A 533 -5.71 1.40 17.61
N LEU A 534 -5.46 2.69 17.36
CA LEU A 534 -5.05 3.20 16.04
C LEU A 534 -3.81 2.51 15.47
N ARG A 535 -2.81 2.19 16.30
CA ARG A 535 -1.56 1.56 15.87
C ARG A 535 -1.77 0.13 15.38
N GLU A 536 -2.53 -0.65 16.11
CA GLU A 536 -2.91 -2.03 15.76
C GLU A 536 -3.75 -2.02 14.48
N GLY A 537 -4.62 -1.01 14.31
CA GLY A 537 -5.33 -0.76 13.06
C GLY A 537 -4.41 -0.50 11.87
N ILE A 538 -3.42 0.39 12.02
CA ILE A 538 -2.41 0.70 10.99
C ILE A 538 -1.62 -0.56 10.61
N LEU A 539 -1.14 -1.32 11.59
CA LEU A 539 -0.39 -2.55 11.33
C LEU A 539 -1.25 -3.62 10.63
N LEU A 540 -2.49 -3.84 11.06
CA LEU A 540 -3.39 -4.80 10.42
C LEU A 540 -3.77 -4.37 8.99
N GLY A 541 -4.03 -3.08 8.76
CA GLY A 541 -4.29 -2.53 7.44
C GLY A 541 -3.12 -2.74 6.47
N VAL A 542 -1.89 -2.40 6.91
CA VAL A 542 -0.67 -2.65 6.13
C VAL A 542 -0.46 -4.16 5.89
N LEU A 543 -0.65 -5.02 6.89
CA LEU A 543 -0.52 -6.48 6.75
C LEU A 543 -1.62 -7.13 5.87
N MET A 544 -2.74 -6.45 5.63
CA MET A 544 -3.77 -6.91 4.69
C MET A 544 -3.39 -6.67 3.23
N ASP A 545 -2.69 -5.56 2.94
CA ASP A 545 -2.35 -5.14 1.58
C ASP A 545 -0.91 -5.49 1.14
N THR A 546 0.00 -5.68 2.09
CA THR A 546 1.42 -5.97 1.80
C THR A 546 1.67 -7.45 1.54
N GLN A 547 2.61 -7.73 0.63
CA GLN A 547 3.16 -9.06 0.35
C GLN A 547 4.64 -8.93 -0.05
N PRO A 548 5.52 -9.89 0.31
CA PRO A 548 5.28 -11.03 1.21
C PRO A 548 5.03 -10.57 2.66
N LEU A 549 4.49 -11.48 3.50
CA LEU A 549 4.24 -11.24 4.92
C LEU A 549 5.47 -11.57 5.81
N PRO A 550 5.56 -10.99 7.04
CA PRO A 550 6.69 -11.18 7.95
C PRO A 550 7.06 -12.62 8.29
N ILE A 551 6.09 -13.50 8.50
CA ILE A 551 6.32 -14.92 8.77
C ILE A 551 6.70 -15.63 7.47
N LEU A 552 7.83 -16.34 7.48
CA LEU A 552 8.29 -17.14 6.35
C LEU A 552 7.23 -18.17 5.95
N ARG A 553 6.75 -18.10 4.71
CA ARG A 553 5.97 -19.17 4.08
C ARG A 553 6.85 -19.95 3.10
N PRO A 554 7.40 -21.12 3.48
CA PRO A 554 8.15 -21.94 2.54
C PRO A 554 7.20 -22.49 1.49
N PHE A 555 7.55 -22.31 0.21
CA PHE A 555 6.70 -22.73 -0.89
C PHE A 555 6.50 -24.26 -0.88
N GLY A 556 5.26 -24.71 -1.03
CA GLY A 556 4.92 -26.14 -0.98
C GLY A 556 4.88 -26.75 0.42
N GLN A 557 4.83 -25.95 1.49
CA GLN A 557 4.91 -26.41 2.88
C GLN A 557 3.90 -25.71 3.80
N ASP A 558 2.63 -25.61 3.39
CA ASP A 558 1.58 -24.95 4.21
C ASP A 558 1.39 -25.55 5.62
N ILE A 559 1.76 -26.82 5.84
CA ILE A 559 1.79 -27.42 7.19
C ILE A 559 2.88 -26.81 8.07
N LEU A 560 4.06 -26.51 7.49
CA LEU A 560 5.16 -25.87 8.21
C LEU A 560 4.88 -24.38 8.42
N PHE A 561 4.28 -23.70 7.44
CA PHE A 561 3.77 -22.34 7.60
C PHE A 561 2.72 -22.26 8.71
N GLY A 562 1.83 -23.25 8.83
CA GLY A 562 0.89 -23.38 9.96
C GLY A 562 1.62 -23.37 11.31
N LYS A 563 2.59 -24.27 11.49
CA LYS A 563 3.44 -24.31 12.70
C LYS A 563 4.16 -22.99 12.97
N TYR A 564 4.64 -22.31 11.94
CA TYR A 564 5.25 -20.99 12.08
C TYR A 564 4.25 -19.92 12.52
N THR A 565 3.00 -19.94 12.03
CA THR A 565 1.95 -19.05 12.54
C THR A 565 1.54 -19.40 13.97
N ASP A 566 1.46 -20.68 14.33
CA ASP A 566 1.12 -21.14 15.69
C ASP A 566 2.18 -20.72 16.73
N ASN A 567 3.45 -20.57 16.32
CA ASN A 567 4.53 -20.02 17.17
C ASN A 567 4.35 -18.55 17.55
N TYR A 568 3.50 -17.78 16.84
CA TYR A 568 3.23 -16.37 17.10
C TYR A 568 1.79 -16.09 17.55
N TYR A 569 0.83 -16.93 17.14
CA TYR A 569 -0.57 -16.84 17.54
C TYR A 569 -1.26 -18.21 17.35
N SER A 570 -1.25 -19.06 18.39
CA SER A 570 -1.87 -20.39 18.35
C SER A 570 -3.39 -20.36 18.46
N ARG A 571 -4.06 -21.27 17.73
CA ARG A 571 -5.52 -21.42 17.72
C ARG A 571 -6.09 -22.19 18.93
N ASP A 572 -5.27 -22.87 19.71
CA ASP A 572 -5.76 -23.81 20.75
C ASP A 572 -6.31 -23.12 22.02
N ASN A 573 -6.27 -21.78 22.08
CA ASN A 573 -7.01 -21.02 23.09
C ASN A 573 -8.52 -21.24 22.92
N LYS A 574 -9.19 -21.69 23.98
CA LYS A 574 -10.63 -22.06 24.00
C LYS A 574 -11.60 -20.90 23.70
N ASN A 575 -11.08 -19.67 23.60
CA ASN A 575 -11.82 -18.44 23.30
C ASN A 575 -11.46 -17.86 21.92
N THR A 576 -11.07 -18.67 20.92
CA THR A 576 -10.71 -18.14 19.60
C THR A 576 -11.90 -17.56 18.83
N VAL A 577 -12.09 -16.24 18.92
CA VAL A 577 -13.15 -15.48 18.24
C VAL A 577 -12.92 -15.42 16.72
N LEU A 578 -11.65 -15.39 16.27
CA LEU A 578 -11.28 -15.41 14.86
C LEU A 578 -11.48 -16.80 14.22
N ASN A 579 -12.35 -16.86 13.22
CA ASN A 579 -12.69 -18.10 12.51
C ASN A 579 -12.11 -18.19 11.10
N GLY A 580 -11.78 -17.06 10.46
CA GLY A 580 -11.20 -17.03 9.12
C GLY A 580 -9.69 -17.25 9.11
N ARG A 581 -9.21 -18.15 8.23
CA ARG A 581 -7.77 -18.41 8.04
C ARG A 581 -6.97 -17.13 7.73
N LYS A 582 -7.52 -16.21 6.94
CA LYS A 582 -6.87 -14.92 6.64
C LYS A 582 -6.68 -14.08 7.90
N GLU A 583 -7.71 -13.97 8.74
CA GLU A 583 -7.65 -13.19 9.99
C GLU A 583 -6.60 -13.75 10.96
N VAL A 584 -6.58 -15.07 11.15
CA VAL A 584 -5.56 -15.75 12.00
C VAL A 584 -4.14 -15.53 11.46
N VAL A 585 -3.94 -15.61 10.15
CA VAL A 585 -2.62 -15.32 9.53
C VAL A 585 -2.23 -13.86 9.70
N SER A 586 -3.14 -12.90 9.55
CA SER A 586 -2.87 -11.47 9.79
C SER A 586 -2.48 -11.23 11.26
N MET A 587 -3.21 -11.82 12.21
CA MET A 587 -2.93 -11.70 13.64
C MET A 587 -1.57 -12.33 14.04
N ALA A 588 -1.24 -13.50 13.51
CA ALA A 588 0.07 -14.12 13.70
C ALA A 588 1.21 -13.23 13.18
N ASN A 589 1.02 -12.59 12.02
CA ASN A 589 2.03 -11.68 11.44
C ASN A 589 2.16 -10.37 12.22
N LEU A 590 1.08 -9.87 12.84
CA LEU A 590 1.14 -8.75 13.78
C LEU A 590 1.98 -9.11 15.02
N CYS A 591 1.69 -10.25 15.66
CA CYS A 591 2.49 -10.76 16.77
C CYS A 591 3.98 -10.95 16.40
N ALA A 592 4.26 -11.48 15.20
CA ALA A 592 5.62 -11.66 14.68
C ALA A 592 6.36 -10.33 14.46
N PHE A 593 5.67 -9.31 13.96
CA PHE A 593 6.24 -7.97 13.79
C PHE A 593 6.55 -7.32 15.15
N GLN A 594 5.60 -7.38 16.09
CA GLN A 594 5.79 -6.89 17.47
C GLN A 594 6.95 -7.61 18.19
N PHE A 595 7.09 -8.93 17.97
CA PHE A 595 8.19 -9.74 18.49
C PHE A 595 9.56 -9.30 17.96
N TRP A 596 9.75 -9.16 16.65
CA TRP A 596 11.00 -8.65 16.06
C TRP A 596 11.32 -7.24 16.54
N GLN A 597 10.31 -6.36 16.58
CA GLN A 597 10.50 -4.99 17.06
C GLN A 597 11.02 -4.97 18.50
N ARG A 598 10.40 -5.74 19.40
CA ARG A 598 10.74 -5.75 20.84
C ARG A 598 12.05 -6.49 21.14
N ILE A 599 12.25 -7.68 20.59
CA ILE A 599 13.39 -8.55 20.94
C ILE A 599 14.66 -8.21 20.17
N TYR A 600 14.55 -7.73 18.92
CA TYR A 600 15.70 -7.36 18.10
C TYR A 600 15.91 -5.85 18.03
N LYS A 601 14.95 -5.06 17.52
CA LYS A 601 15.16 -3.63 17.27
C LYS A 601 15.31 -2.79 18.55
N ASP A 602 14.45 -2.94 19.54
CA ASP A 602 14.57 -2.16 20.79
C ASP A 602 15.83 -2.55 21.58
N LYS A 603 16.24 -3.83 21.54
CA LYS A 603 17.51 -4.30 22.09
C LYS A 603 18.73 -3.70 21.36
N LEU A 604 18.66 -3.57 20.03
CA LEU A 604 19.68 -2.86 19.25
C LEU A 604 19.70 -1.35 19.50
N ARG A 605 18.56 -0.70 19.73
CA ARG A 605 18.48 0.73 20.10
C ARG A 605 19.19 0.98 21.42
N LEU A 606 18.85 0.20 22.45
CA LEU A 606 19.55 0.24 23.75
C LEU A 606 21.06 -0.06 23.59
N LYS A 607 21.44 -1.06 22.78
CA LYS A 607 22.86 -1.31 22.47
C LYS A 607 23.54 -0.17 21.70
N ARG A 608 22.85 0.57 20.82
CA ARG A 608 23.44 1.71 20.09
C ARG A 608 23.63 2.95 20.96
N LEU A 609 22.68 3.25 21.84
CA LEU A 609 22.82 4.30 22.84
C LEU A 609 24.02 4.05 23.76
N LYS A 610 24.33 2.77 24.04
CA LYS A 610 25.55 2.35 24.74
C LYS A 610 26.81 2.34 23.82
N GLN A 611 26.68 1.97 22.54
CA GLN A 611 27.77 1.88 21.56
C GLN A 611 28.19 3.23 20.92
N HIS A 612 28.15 4.32 21.68
CA HIS A 612 29.15 5.41 21.50
C HIS A 612 30.47 5.13 22.25
N LEU A 613 30.52 4.03 23.01
CA LEU A 613 31.68 3.60 23.77
C LEU A 613 32.09 2.16 23.38
N ASN A 614 33.22 2.07 22.68
CA ASN A 614 33.93 0.87 22.24
C ASN A 614 33.22 -0.11 21.27
N PHE A 615 33.99 -0.51 20.25
CA PHE A 615 33.73 -1.69 19.42
C PHE A 615 34.48 -2.88 20.04
N ASP A 616 33.76 -3.82 20.65
CA ASP A 616 33.90 -5.24 20.32
C ASP A 616 32.78 -6.09 20.95
N GLU A 617 31.91 -6.64 20.11
CA GLU A 617 31.01 -7.74 20.47
C GLU A 617 30.45 -8.36 19.18
N THR A 618 30.37 -9.69 19.11
CA THR A 618 29.99 -10.43 17.89
C THR A 618 28.53 -10.19 17.51
N LYS A 619 28.31 -9.35 16.48
CA LYS A 619 26.97 -9.03 15.96
C LYS A 619 26.45 -10.16 15.07
N VAL A 620 25.62 -11.03 15.64
CA VAL A 620 24.71 -11.90 14.86
C VAL A 620 23.87 -11.02 13.94
N SER A 621 23.89 -11.32 12.64
CA SER A 621 23.20 -10.49 11.65
C SER A 621 21.68 -10.58 11.82
N GLU A 622 20.99 -9.54 11.36
CA GLU A 622 19.53 -9.53 11.39
C GLU A 622 18.93 -10.62 10.47
N GLU A 623 19.64 -10.97 9.39
CA GLU A 623 19.27 -12.05 8.48
C GLU A 623 19.31 -13.41 9.19
N GLU A 624 20.36 -13.71 9.95
CA GLU A 624 20.48 -14.93 10.75
C GLU A 624 19.43 -14.97 11.87
N TRP A 625 19.24 -13.86 12.60
CA TRP A 625 18.25 -13.78 13.66
C TRP A 625 16.82 -13.96 13.13
N CYS A 626 16.48 -13.35 12.00
CA CYS A 626 15.18 -13.54 11.36
C CYS A 626 15.01 -14.98 10.84
N SER A 627 16.05 -15.55 10.22
CA SER A 627 16.06 -16.93 9.74
C SER A 627 15.76 -17.93 10.87
N PHE A 628 16.45 -17.81 12.01
CA PHE A 628 16.26 -18.63 13.20
C PHE A 628 14.83 -18.55 13.78
N HIS A 629 14.20 -17.38 13.73
CA HIS A 629 12.80 -17.18 14.15
C HIS A 629 11.76 -17.45 13.04
N ASN A 630 12.19 -17.90 11.86
CA ASN A 630 11.34 -18.19 10.69
C ASN A 630 10.61 -16.93 10.16
N LEU A 631 11.33 -15.82 10.09
CA LEU A 631 10.87 -14.50 9.64
C LEU A 631 11.58 -14.08 8.35
N VAL A 632 10.90 -13.23 7.56
CA VAL A 632 11.40 -12.67 6.31
C VAL A 632 11.86 -11.23 6.57
N GLN A 633 13.16 -11.03 6.78
CA GLN A 633 13.72 -9.71 7.08
C GLN A 633 13.34 -8.62 6.05
N PRO A 634 13.35 -8.84 4.71
CA PRO A 634 12.83 -7.86 3.75
C PRO A 634 11.34 -7.55 3.89
N SER A 635 10.53 -8.46 4.43
CA SER A 635 9.11 -8.19 4.72
C SER A 635 8.94 -7.45 6.04
N LEU A 636 9.71 -7.80 7.08
CA LEU A 636 9.77 -7.03 8.32
C LEU A 636 10.19 -5.59 8.02
N HIS A 637 11.20 -5.39 7.19
CA HIS A 637 11.59 -4.07 6.69
C HIS A 637 10.51 -3.45 5.82
N HIS A 638 9.88 -4.14 4.87
CA HIS A 638 8.87 -3.50 4.02
C HIS A 638 7.57 -3.14 4.77
N VAL A 639 7.13 -3.97 5.71
CA VAL A 639 6.05 -3.65 6.65
C VAL A 639 6.50 -2.52 7.57
N ALA A 640 7.74 -2.54 8.08
CA ALA A 640 8.27 -1.44 8.86
C ALA A 640 8.46 -0.17 8.03
N GLU A 641 8.72 -0.22 6.73
CA GLU A 641 8.90 0.90 5.80
C GLU A 641 7.56 1.52 5.43
N ILE A 642 6.55 0.72 5.10
CA ILE A 642 5.21 1.24 4.85
C ILE A 642 4.64 1.74 6.17
N CYS A 643 4.67 0.93 7.23
CA CYS A 643 4.31 1.44 8.55
C CYS A 643 5.15 2.68 8.89
N MET A 644 6.44 2.77 8.59
CA MET A 644 7.20 4.01 8.74
C MET A 644 6.63 5.13 7.87
N ALA A 645 6.40 5.03 6.57
CA ALA A 645 5.71 6.07 5.80
C ALA A 645 4.30 6.44 6.36
N LEU A 646 3.67 5.53 7.12
CA LEU A 646 2.41 5.76 7.82
C LEU A 646 2.59 6.29 9.27
N THR A 647 3.76 6.10 9.87
CA THR A 647 4.11 6.15 11.32
C THR A 647 5.45 6.89 11.53
N ILE A 648 5.97 7.61 10.53
CA ILE A 648 7.15 8.48 10.61
C ILE A 648 6.74 9.86 11.15
N SER A 649 5.43 10.13 11.19
CA SER A 649 4.83 11.04 12.14
C SER A 649 4.93 10.53 13.59
N PHE A 650 5.36 9.28 13.85
CA PHE A 650 4.82 8.51 14.98
C PHE A 650 5.60 7.25 15.47
N PHE A 651 6.89 6.98 15.20
CA PHE A 651 7.82 5.96 15.83
C PHE A 651 9.04 5.58 14.92
N ILE A 652 10.25 5.58 15.52
CA ILE A 652 11.50 4.85 15.19
C ILE A 652 11.40 3.58 14.29
N CYS A 653 12.10 3.35 13.17
CA CYS A 653 13.40 3.79 12.56
C CYS A 653 14.71 3.00 12.93
N ASP A 654 15.63 2.85 11.94
CA ASP A 654 17.01 2.28 11.94
C ASP A 654 17.79 2.76 10.67
N LEU A 655 19.13 2.82 10.67
CA LEU A 655 19.96 3.30 9.54
C LEU A 655 21.39 2.71 9.62
N ASP A 656 21.83 1.91 8.62
CA ASP A 656 23.21 1.97 8.08
C ASP A 656 23.42 1.16 6.77
N LYS A 657 23.14 1.79 5.61
CA LYS A 657 23.91 1.63 4.35
C LYS A 657 23.41 2.61 3.29
N TYR A 658 24.34 3.17 2.52
CA TYR A 658 24.17 4.21 1.49
C TYR A 658 23.79 5.61 1.98
N VAL A 659 24.81 6.34 2.41
CA VAL A 659 24.88 7.79 2.16
C VAL A 659 25.02 8.03 0.65
N SER A 660 23.92 8.38 -0.03
CA SER A 660 23.87 9.18 -1.27
C SER A 660 22.48 9.10 -1.92
N TYR A 661 21.62 10.10 -1.69
CA TYR A 661 20.85 10.86 -2.69
C TYR A 661 19.99 11.89 -1.94
N GLY A 662 19.90 13.13 -2.45
CA GLY A 662 19.17 14.22 -1.79
C GLY A 662 17.68 14.33 -2.17
N ASP A 663 16.97 15.18 -1.44
CA ASP A 663 15.65 15.76 -1.76
C ASP A 663 14.46 14.79 -1.92
N SER A 664 14.29 13.85 -0.99
CA SER A 664 13.10 12.99 -0.87
C SER A 664 11.94 13.64 -0.09
N VAL A 665 11.40 14.76 -0.59
CA VAL A 665 10.16 15.36 -0.06
C VAL A 665 8.95 14.51 -0.48
N ALA A 666 8.69 13.40 0.25
CA ALA A 666 7.42 12.66 0.39
C ALA A 666 7.57 11.39 1.27
N ASP A 667 7.37 11.51 2.59
CA ASP A 667 7.23 10.39 3.55
C ASP A 667 6.16 10.75 4.61
N GLU A 668 4.94 11.05 4.12
CA GLU A 668 4.08 12.06 4.75
C GLU A 668 2.57 11.87 4.49
N GLU A 669 2.05 10.63 4.53
CA GLU A 669 0.69 10.35 4.04
C GLU A 669 -0.35 9.97 5.11
N VAL A 670 -0.19 8.86 5.85
CA VAL A 670 -1.33 8.32 6.64
C VAL A 670 -1.54 9.02 7.98
N LEU A 671 -0.64 8.92 8.97
CA LEU A 671 -0.82 9.70 10.20
C LEU A 671 -0.69 11.21 9.94
N ASN A 672 -0.01 11.63 8.87
CA ASN A 672 -0.06 13.02 8.44
C ASN A 672 -1.45 13.43 7.93
N SER A 673 -2.21 12.58 7.23
CA SER A 673 -3.63 12.86 6.95
C SER A 673 -4.46 12.89 8.24
N ILE A 674 -4.23 11.96 9.16
CA ILE A 674 -4.94 11.92 10.44
C ILE A 674 -4.62 13.18 11.27
N HIS A 675 -3.40 13.73 11.31
CA HIS A 675 -3.08 15.00 11.98
C HIS A 675 -3.53 16.26 11.20
N ARG A 676 -3.54 16.24 9.87
CA ARG A 676 -4.06 17.32 9.00
C ARG A 676 -5.57 17.52 9.17
N PHE A 677 -6.31 16.41 9.27
CA PHE A 677 -7.76 16.42 9.48
C PHE A 677 -8.11 16.47 10.98
N ARG A 678 -7.30 15.88 11.85
CA ARG A 678 -7.43 15.82 13.32
C ARG A 678 -8.80 15.27 13.78
N PRO A 679 -9.05 13.95 13.65
CA PRO A 679 -10.26 13.33 14.18
C PRO A 679 -10.21 13.26 15.72
N GLN A 680 -11.38 13.28 16.36
CA GLN A 680 -11.51 13.32 17.83
C GLN A 680 -10.69 12.27 18.59
N PHE A 681 -10.49 11.06 18.04
CA PHE A 681 -9.68 10.01 18.69
C PHE A 681 -8.15 10.27 18.71
N LEU A 682 -7.69 11.43 18.23
CA LEU A 682 -6.32 11.91 18.46
C LEU A 682 -6.15 12.75 19.74
N SER A 683 -7.23 13.14 20.41
CA SER A 683 -7.12 13.98 21.61
C SER A 683 -6.47 13.20 22.75
N GLU A 684 -7.02 12.03 23.07
CA GLU A 684 -6.52 11.10 24.08
C GLU A 684 -6.03 9.82 23.41
N SER A 685 -4.74 9.50 23.53
CA SER A 685 -4.23 8.17 23.15
C SER A 685 -4.21 7.28 24.40
N TYR A 686 -4.93 6.16 24.35
CA TYR A 686 -5.18 5.32 25.52
C TYR A 686 -3.99 4.42 25.86
N GLY A 687 -2.99 5.05 26.48
CA GLY A 687 -1.84 4.42 27.14
C GLY A 687 -0.59 4.30 26.27
N LEU A 688 0.48 3.83 26.91
CA LEU A 688 1.64 3.30 26.20
C LEU A 688 1.15 2.19 25.23
N PRO A 689 1.81 2.02 24.07
CA PRO A 689 1.44 0.96 23.15
C PRO A 689 1.36 -0.42 23.80
N SER A 690 0.55 -1.30 23.22
CA SER A 690 0.37 -2.71 23.61
C SER A 690 1.67 -3.52 23.82
N TYR A 691 2.80 -3.03 23.31
CA TYR A 691 4.15 -3.61 23.38
C TYR A 691 5.18 -2.77 24.16
N TYR A 692 4.77 -1.65 24.77
CA TYR A 692 5.54 -0.86 25.74
C TYR A 692 4.97 -0.90 27.18
N GLU A 693 3.76 -1.43 27.40
CA GLU A 693 3.33 -1.95 28.72
C GLU A 693 3.93 -3.31 29.18
N PRO A 694 4.66 -4.15 28.39
CA PRO A 694 5.16 -5.42 28.87
C PRO A 694 6.51 -5.27 29.57
N CYS A 695 6.47 -4.79 30.81
CA CYS A 695 7.57 -4.96 31.78
C CYS A 695 7.87 -6.45 32.05
N GLU A 696 6.96 -7.35 31.64
CA GLU A 696 7.01 -8.79 31.89
C GLU A 696 7.44 -9.66 30.69
N PHE A 697 7.51 -9.14 29.44
CA PHE A 697 7.79 -9.97 28.27
C PHE A 697 9.28 -10.35 28.15
N GLN A 698 9.66 -11.38 28.88
CA GLN A 698 11.00 -11.97 28.87
C GLN A 698 11.09 -13.09 27.82
N HIS A 699 12.12 -13.03 26.96
CA HIS A 699 12.38 -14.05 25.94
C HIS A 699 13.88 -14.33 25.83
N THR A 700 14.29 -15.57 26.11
CA THR A 700 15.71 -15.96 26.15
C THR A 700 16.10 -16.73 24.89
N CYS A 701 16.63 -15.98 23.91
CA CYS A 701 17.14 -16.53 22.66
C CYS A 701 18.59 -17.01 22.84
N LEU A 702 18.81 -18.33 22.91
CA LEU A 702 20.14 -18.96 22.99
C LEU A 702 20.72 -19.16 21.59
N LEU A 703 21.32 -18.10 21.04
CA LEU A 703 21.89 -18.07 19.70
C LEU A 703 23.39 -17.72 19.79
N THR A 704 24.23 -18.74 19.91
CA THR A 704 25.70 -18.63 19.97
C THR A 704 26.31 -19.04 18.63
N CYS A 705 27.11 -18.15 18.03
CA CYS A 705 27.89 -18.43 16.83
C CYS A 705 29.28 -18.96 17.23
N GLN A 706 29.71 -20.08 16.66
CA GLN A 706 31.11 -20.52 16.75
C GLN A 706 31.94 -19.77 15.70
N GLN A 707 33.18 -19.44 16.03
CA GLN A 707 34.15 -18.96 15.06
C GLN A 707 34.75 -20.17 14.33
N ASP A 708 34.50 -20.28 13.03
CA ASP A 708 35.31 -21.14 12.17
C ASP A 708 36.73 -20.55 12.12
N GLY A 709 37.68 -21.24 12.74
CA GLY A 709 39.10 -20.96 12.61
C GLY A 709 39.66 -21.61 11.33
N ASP A 710 40.61 -20.94 10.67
CA ASP A 710 41.16 -21.37 9.39
C ASP A 710 41.68 -22.83 9.38
N THR A 711 41.20 -23.66 8.44
CA THR A 711 42.05 -24.69 7.80
C THR A 711 41.47 -25.23 6.48
N ASP A 712 42.11 -24.80 5.38
CA ASP A 712 42.37 -25.47 4.09
C ASP A 712 41.34 -26.35 3.33
N GLU A 713 41.64 -26.45 2.03
CA GLU A 713 40.89 -27.14 0.97
C GLU A 713 40.70 -28.64 1.21
N LEU A 714 39.48 -29.16 0.94
CA LEU A 714 39.19 -30.07 -0.19
C LEU A 714 37.72 -30.53 -0.19
N ALA A 715 37.23 -31.01 -1.34
CA ALA A 715 35.82 -31.38 -1.53
C ALA A 715 35.58 -32.90 -1.54
N THR A 716 34.59 -33.36 -0.77
CA THR A 716 33.85 -34.60 -0.99
C THR A 716 32.41 -34.46 -0.48
N ASP A 717 31.43 -34.87 -1.29
CA ASP A 717 30.04 -35.05 -0.83
C ASP A 717 29.95 -36.22 0.16
N ASN A 718 29.14 -36.07 1.22
CA ASN A 718 28.40 -37.14 1.88
C ASN A 718 27.18 -36.55 2.61
N GLU A 719 26.05 -37.25 2.54
CA GLU A 719 24.92 -37.01 3.44
C GLU A 719 25.17 -37.74 4.79
N ASP A 720 24.23 -37.64 5.73
CA ASP A 720 24.29 -38.21 7.09
C ASP A 720 25.37 -37.63 8.04
N LEU A 721 25.15 -36.39 8.50
CA LEU A 721 25.68 -35.92 9.78
C LEU A 721 24.57 -35.93 10.85
N GLU A 722 24.81 -36.64 11.95
CA GLU A 722 23.91 -36.69 13.10
C GLU A 722 23.84 -35.34 13.84
N LEU A 723 22.69 -35.02 14.43
CA LEU A 723 22.48 -33.74 15.13
C LEU A 723 23.22 -33.71 16.49
N SER A 724 24.48 -33.27 16.48
CA SER A 724 25.18 -32.86 17.69
C SER A 724 24.51 -31.63 18.33
N GLU A 725 24.06 -31.80 19.58
CA GLU A 725 23.59 -30.78 20.55
C GLU A 725 22.96 -29.50 19.96
N THR A 726 21.68 -29.60 19.60
CA THR A 726 20.95 -28.54 18.87
C THR A 726 20.81 -27.22 19.64
N THR A 727 21.36 -26.14 19.09
CA THR A 727 20.94 -24.76 19.43
C THR A 727 19.45 -24.57 19.15
N LYS A 728 18.67 -24.17 20.15
CA LYS A 728 17.22 -23.91 20.04
C LYS A 728 16.84 -22.74 20.94
N CYS A 729 15.87 -21.93 20.50
CA CYS A 729 15.13 -21.10 21.45
C CYS A 729 14.31 -22.02 22.37
N ILE A 730 14.46 -21.86 23.68
CA ILE A 730 13.72 -22.63 24.68
C ILE A 730 12.26 -22.14 24.78
N SER A 731 12.01 -20.87 24.46
CA SER A 731 10.70 -20.23 24.51
C SER A 731 9.91 -20.42 23.19
N ALA A 732 9.30 -21.59 23.01
CA ALA A 732 8.32 -21.86 21.96
C ALA A 732 6.94 -22.17 22.59
N PRO A 733 5.83 -21.53 22.17
CA PRO A 733 5.72 -20.48 21.14
C PRO A 733 6.51 -19.21 21.49
N PHE A 734 6.99 -18.50 20.48
CA PHE A 734 7.78 -17.28 20.64
C PHE A 734 6.98 -16.13 21.25
N VAL A 735 5.67 -16.08 20.96
CA VAL A 735 4.70 -15.15 21.56
C VAL A 735 3.56 -15.94 22.19
N PRO A 736 3.44 -15.97 23.53
CA PRO A 736 2.28 -16.53 24.22
C PRO A 736 1.03 -15.68 24.01
N SER A 737 -0.14 -16.31 23.98
CA SER A 737 -1.42 -15.73 23.51
C SER A 737 -2.00 -14.55 24.31
N ASN A 738 -1.40 -14.19 25.45
CA ASN A 738 -1.82 -13.05 26.27
C ASN A 738 -0.92 -11.81 26.09
N TYR A 739 0.22 -11.91 25.40
CA TYR A 739 1.11 -10.78 25.17
C TYR A 739 0.64 -9.87 24.04
N PHE A 740 1.17 -8.64 23.98
CA PHE A 740 0.80 -7.61 22.99
C PHE A 740 -0.71 -7.32 22.90
N LYS A 741 -1.47 -7.58 23.98
CA LYS A 741 -2.94 -7.56 24.04
C LYS A 741 -3.61 -8.42 22.95
N SER A 742 -2.97 -9.48 22.45
CA SER A 742 -3.39 -10.18 21.22
C SER A 742 -4.81 -10.77 21.25
N CYS A 743 -5.34 -11.13 22.42
CA CYS A 743 -6.75 -11.52 22.55
C CYS A 743 -7.71 -10.36 22.30
N GLU A 744 -7.49 -9.18 22.90
CA GLU A 744 -8.32 -8.00 22.67
C GLU A 744 -8.22 -7.54 21.21
N VAL A 745 -6.99 -7.47 20.66
CA VAL A 745 -6.79 -7.10 19.25
C VAL A 745 -7.56 -8.05 18.33
N ALA A 746 -7.52 -9.36 18.58
CA ALA A 746 -8.27 -10.35 17.81
C ALA A 746 -9.80 -10.21 17.96
N GLU A 747 -10.29 -9.86 19.14
CA GLU A 747 -11.72 -9.60 19.38
C GLU A 747 -12.21 -8.34 18.64
N ARG A 748 -11.48 -7.21 18.74
CA ARG A 748 -11.80 -6.00 17.97
C ARG A 748 -11.69 -6.24 16.47
N PHE A 749 -10.67 -6.97 16.02
CA PHE A 749 -10.50 -7.33 14.61
C PHE A 749 -11.67 -8.17 14.09
N ALA A 750 -12.16 -9.13 14.89
CA ALA A 750 -13.35 -9.92 14.56
C ALA A 750 -14.61 -9.04 14.40
N ILE A 751 -14.81 -8.08 15.29
CA ILE A 751 -15.94 -7.14 15.26
C ILE A 751 -15.84 -6.24 14.02
N VAL A 752 -14.71 -5.59 13.81
CA VAL A 752 -14.48 -4.68 12.67
C VAL A 752 -14.64 -5.40 11.32
N ILE A 753 -14.05 -6.59 11.17
CA ILE A 753 -14.19 -7.38 9.93
C ILE A 753 -15.62 -7.90 9.73
N LYS A 754 -16.36 -8.19 10.81
CA LYS A 754 -17.78 -8.54 10.72
C LYS A 754 -18.63 -7.34 10.30
N GLU A 755 -18.39 -6.16 10.86
CA GLU A 755 -19.10 -4.92 10.46
C GLU A 755 -18.90 -4.64 8.97
N ILE A 756 -17.64 -4.59 8.51
CA ILE A 756 -17.29 -4.33 7.10
C ILE A 756 -18.04 -5.30 6.17
N ARG A 757 -18.02 -6.61 6.47
CA ARG A 757 -18.70 -7.64 5.66
C ARG A 757 -20.23 -7.61 5.74
N VAL A 758 -20.82 -7.08 6.81
CA VAL A 758 -22.29 -6.99 6.96
C VAL A 758 -22.83 -5.77 6.22
N GLN A 759 -22.09 -4.65 6.20
CA GLN A 759 -22.45 -3.45 5.45
C GLN A 759 -22.59 -3.73 3.94
N ASP A 760 -21.82 -4.68 3.40
CA ASP A 760 -21.91 -5.14 2.01
C ASP A 760 -23.16 -6.01 1.69
N THR A 761 -24.11 -6.28 2.60
CA THR A 761 -25.12 -7.36 2.38
C THR A 761 -26.61 -7.04 2.62
N GLN A 762 -27.01 -5.80 2.90
CA GLN A 762 -28.35 -5.53 3.47
C GLN A 762 -29.52 -5.30 2.46
N ASP A 763 -29.29 -5.16 1.15
CA ASP A 763 -30.31 -4.65 0.22
C ASP A 763 -31.17 -5.72 -0.52
N ILE A 764 -31.05 -7.02 -0.22
CA ILE A 764 -31.79 -8.08 -0.95
C ILE A 764 -33.22 -8.26 -0.41
N SER A 765 -34.14 -7.35 -0.75
CA SER A 765 -35.60 -7.57 -0.59
C SER A 765 -36.46 -6.93 -1.70
N GLY A 766 -36.06 -7.13 -2.96
CA GLY A 766 -36.74 -6.63 -4.16
C GLY A 766 -37.40 -7.70 -5.04
N ASP A 767 -38.64 -8.05 -4.70
CA ASP A 767 -39.70 -8.64 -5.56
C ASP A 767 -39.65 -10.12 -6.08
N GLU A 768 -40.85 -10.60 -6.42
CA GLU A 768 -41.24 -11.76 -7.29
C GLU A 768 -41.04 -13.25 -6.87
N ASN A 769 -42.14 -14.02 -7.01
CA ASN A 769 -42.26 -15.47 -7.36
C ASN A 769 -41.98 -16.61 -6.33
N LYS A 770 -42.59 -17.82 -6.44
CA LYS A 770 -43.97 -18.25 -6.78
C LYS A 770 -44.17 -19.78 -6.49
N TYR A 771 -45.21 -20.14 -5.73
CA TYR A 771 -45.87 -21.49 -5.60
C TYR A 771 -45.17 -22.74 -4.99
N ALA A 772 -46.04 -23.58 -4.37
CA ALA A 772 -45.94 -25.03 -4.07
C ALA A 772 -44.96 -25.55 -2.97
N SER A 773 -45.21 -26.66 -2.26
CA SER A 773 -46.40 -27.16 -1.49
C SER A 773 -46.13 -28.55 -0.86
N GLY A 774 -46.53 -28.82 0.40
CA GLY A 774 -46.68 -30.20 0.91
C GLY A 774 -46.31 -30.45 2.39
N ASP A 775 -47.16 -31.22 3.07
CA ASP A 775 -47.12 -31.70 4.49
C ASP A 775 -45.87 -32.56 4.83
N GLY A 776 -45.49 -32.89 6.09
CA GLY A 776 -46.00 -32.74 7.47
C GLY A 776 -45.06 -33.56 8.42
N PRO A 777 -45.41 -33.99 9.67
CA PRO A 777 -46.51 -33.65 10.57
C PRO A 777 -46.02 -32.96 11.88
N TYR A 778 -46.81 -32.99 12.97
CA TYR A 778 -46.69 -32.10 14.15
C TYR A 778 -46.56 -32.82 15.50
N VAL A 779 -45.88 -32.21 16.48
CA VAL A 779 -45.76 -32.64 17.90
C VAL A 779 -46.00 -31.41 18.80
N PRO A 780 -46.77 -31.48 19.91
CA PRO A 780 -47.41 -30.31 20.49
C PRO A 780 -46.57 -29.57 21.56
N GLY A 781 -46.79 -28.25 21.67
CA GLY A 781 -46.28 -27.44 22.78
C GLY A 781 -46.58 -25.93 22.66
N GLN A 782 -46.60 -25.39 21.44
CA GLN A 782 -46.92 -23.98 21.18
C GLN A 782 -47.84 -23.89 19.95
N ALA A 783 -48.97 -23.20 20.06
CA ALA A 783 -49.87 -22.98 18.92
C ALA A 783 -49.21 -22.04 17.91
N SER A 784 -48.92 -22.54 16.70
CA SER A 784 -48.30 -21.74 15.64
C SER A 784 -49.20 -20.61 15.14
N LEU A 785 -48.60 -19.53 14.63
CA LEU A 785 -49.30 -18.31 14.22
C LEU A 785 -50.23 -18.54 13.01
N CYS A 786 -51.46 -18.05 13.09
CA CYS A 786 -52.45 -18.19 12.03
C CYS A 786 -52.07 -17.35 10.79
N LYS A 787 -51.59 -18.02 9.73
CA LYS A 787 -51.22 -17.38 8.46
C LYS A 787 -52.34 -16.54 7.81
N TYR A 788 -53.61 -16.83 8.09
CA TYR A 788 -54.75 -16.04 7.63
C TYR A 788 -54.99 -14.78 8.48
N PHE A 789 -54.69 -14.82 9.79
CA PHE A 789 -54.84 -13.67 10.68
C PHE A 789 -53.80 -12.58 10.37
N VAL A 790 -52.54 -12.99 10.19
CA VAL A 790 -51.44 -12.08 9.80
C VAL A 790 -51.71 -11.38 8.46
N LYS A 791 -52.55 -11.97 7.60
CA LYS A 791 -52.99 -11.39 6.32
C LYS A 791 -54.36 -10.69 6.38
N GLY A 792 -54.96 -10.52 7.56
CA GLY A 792 -56.26 -9.84 7.73
C GLY A 792 -57.50 -10.64 7.26
N LEU A 793 -57.34 -11.93 6.97
CA LEU A 793 -58.36 -12.78 6.31
C LEU A 793 -58.93 -13.89 7.22
N CYS A 794 -58.55 -13.95 8.50
CA CYS A 794 -59.09 -14.95 9.44
C CYS A 794 -60.42 -14.48 10.06
N ASN A 795 -61.53 -15.09 9.65
CA ASN A 795 -62.87 -14.83 10.16
C ASN A 795 -63.30 -15.73 11.34
N ARG A 796 -62.39 -16.54 11.92
CA ARG A 796 -62.70 -17.49 13.02
C ARG A 796 -62.45 -16.94 14.43
N GLY A 797 -61.91 -15.73 14.55
CA GLY A 797 -61.68 -15.04 15.83
C GLY A 797 -60.95 -15.91 16.87
N ASN A 798 -61.43 -15.88 18.11
CA ASN A 798 -60.82 -16.59 19.25
C ASN A 798 -61.11 -18.11 19.25
N GLN A 799 -61.80 -18.66 18.24
CA GLN A 799 -62.00 -20.10 18.04
C GLN A 799 -61.04 -20.70 16.99
N CYS A 800 -59.98 -19.96 16.62
CA CYS A 800 -58.93 -20.50 15.76
C CYS A 800 -58.02 -21.47 16.53
N LEU A 801 -57.65 -22.59 15.90
CA LEU A 801 -56.69 -23.58 16.43
C LEU A 801 -55.23 -23.10 16.37
N PHE A 802 -55.00 -21.87 15.89
CA PHE A 802 -53.69 -21.27 15.63
C PHE A 802 -53.61 -19.90 16.30
N SER A 803 -52.46 -19.55 16.86
CA SER A 803 -52.26 -18.32 17.63
C SER A 803 -52.52 -17.06 16.80
N HIS A 804 -53.20 -16.08 17.39
CA HIS A 804 -53.35 -14.72 16.85
C HIS A 804 -52.43 -13.71 17.59
N SER A 805 -51.50 -14.17 18.44
CA SER A 805 -50.51 -13.30 19.09
C SER A 805 -49.17 -13.32 18.34
N LEU A 806 -48.61 -12.13 18.09
CA LEU A 806 -47.39 -11.88 17.31
C LEU A 806 -46.07 -12.12 18.09
N GLN A 807 -46.11 -12.83 19.22
CA GLN A 807 -45.04 -12.83 20.24
C GLN A 807 -44.47 -14.21 20.63
N SER A 808 -44.33 -15.15 19.68
CA SER A 808 -43.64 -16.44 19.92
C SER A 808 -42.47 -16.70 18.96
N HIS A 809 -41.33 -17.13 19.52
CA HIS A 809 -40.04 -17.24 18.82
C HIS A 809 -39.73 -18.68 18.34
N ARG A 810 -38.89 -18.81 17.29
CA ARG A 810 -38.39 -20.10 16.77
C ARG A 810 -37.07 -20.51 17.47
N PRO A 811 -36.83 -21.82 17.74
CA PRO A 811 -35.53 -22.31 18.25
C PRO A 811 -34.43 -22.26 17.17
N VAL A 812 -33.15 -22.05 17.54
CA VAL A 812 -32.04 -21.69 16.62
C VAL A 812 -31.47 -22.86 15.80
N CYS A 813 -31.04 -22.61 14.55
CA CYS A 813 -30.53 -23.59 13.60
C CYS A 813 -29.06 -23.98 13.83
N LYS A 814 -28.78 -25.29 13.92
CA LYS A 814 -27.43 -25.84 14.10
C LYS A 814 -26.54 -25.81 12.84
N PHE A 815 -27.13 -25.70 11.64
CA PHE A 815 -26.39 -25.80 10.36
C PHE A 815 -26.03 -24.46 9.73
N PHE A 816 -26.74 -23.38 10.12
CA PHE A 816 -26.49 -22.01 9.68
C PHE A 816 -25.05 -21.56 9.93
N LEU A 817 -24.50 -21.89 11.11
CA LEU A 817 -23.15 -21.52 11.56
C LEU A 817 -22.02 -22.40 10.96
N SER A 818 -22.26 -23.07 9.83
CA SER A 818 -21.27 -23.95 9.18
C SER A 818 -20.87 -23.43 7.79
N LEU A 819 -19.63 -23.71 7.36
CA LEU A 819 -19.04 -23.27 6.09
C LEU A 819 -19.71 -23.83 4.80
N LYS A 820 -20.90 -24.45 4.91
CA LYS A 820 -21.75 -24.84 3.77
C LYS A 820 -23.14 -24.18 3.81
N GLY A 821 -23.40 -23.33 4.81
CA GLY A 821 -24.70 -22.72 5.07
C GLY A 821 -25.78 -23.71 5.51
N CYS A 822 -26.91 -23.16 5.96
CA CYS A 822 -28.15 -23.92 6.02
C CYS A 822 -28.72 -24.02 4.59
N LYS A 823 -28.78 -25.23 4.02
CA LYS A 823 -29.24 -25.46 2.64
C LYS A 823 -30.69 -25.01 2.36
N ASN A 824 -31.46 -24.72 3.41
CA ASN A 824 -32.88 -24.37 3.32
C ASN A 824 -33.11 -22.85 3.44
N GLY A 825 -32.07 -22.02 3.58
CA GLY A 825 -32.23 -20.57 3.74
C GLY A 825 -33.20 -20.20 4.87
N ASP A 826 -33.97 -19.14 4.70
CA ASP A 826 -34.88 -18.63 5.73
C ASP A 826 -36.22 -19.42 5.83
N ASP A 827 -36.42 -20.37 4.91
CA ASP A 827 -37.39 -21.46 5.04
C ASP A 827 -36.92 -22.55 6.04
N CYS A 828 -35.80 -22.35 6.73
CA CYS A 828 -35.43 -23.22 7.84
C CYS A 828 -36.49 -23.18 8.96
N PHE A 829 -36.85 -24.38 9.43
CA PHE A 829 -37.77 -24.56 10.56
C PHE A 829 -37.20 -24.06 11.90
N PHE A 830 -35.91 -23.73 11.91
CA PHE A 830 -35.15 -23.22 13.05
C PHE A 830 -34.64 -21.79 12.74
N SER A 831 -34.60 -20.91 13.74
CA SER A 831 -34.19 -19.52 13.59
C SER A 831 -32.75 -19.36 13.07
N HIS A 832 -32.56 -18.42 12.15
CA HIS A 832 -31.26 -17.89 11.77
C HIS A 832 -30.95 -16.54 12.44
N ASP A 833 -31.94 -15.90 13.06
CA ASP A 833 -31.77 -14.65 13.80
C ASP A 833 -30.85 -14.85 15.01
N LEU A 834 -29.73 -14.12 15.05
CA LEU A 834 -29.00 -13.89 16.29
C LEU A 834 -29.84 -12.90 17.13
N GLY A 835 -30.52 -13.44 18.15
CA GLY A 835 -31.43 -12.67 18.99
C GLY A 835 -30.76 -11.44 19.64
N GLN A 836 -31.45 -10.30 19.58
CA GLN A 836 -30.99 -9.05 20.20
C GLN A 836 -31.11 -9.12 21.73
N SER A 837 -29.99 -8.91 22.44
CA SER A 837 -30.02 -8.60 23.88
C SER A 837 -28.77 -7.85 24.37
N THR A 838 -28.41 -6.77 23.67
CA THR A 838 -27.70 -5.62 24.30
C THR A 838 -27.93 -4.37 23.45
N SER A 839 -28.67 -3.39 24.00
CA SER A 839 -29.00 -2.13 23.32
C SER A 839 -27.86 -1.12 23.42
N SER A 840 -26.74 -1.45 22.79
CA SER A 840 -25.61 -0.56 22.55
C SER A 840 -24.99 -0.88 21.19
N PHE A 841 -25.84 -0.93 20.15
CA PHE A 841 -25.40 -0.64 18.79
C PHE A 841 -24.85 0.79 18.82
N HIS A 842 -23.53 0.92 18.93
CA HIS A 842 -22.87 2.18 18.64
C HIS A 842 -23.33 2.62 17.25
N GLN A 843 -23.69 3.90 17.13
CA GLN A 843 -23.59 4.56 15.83
C GLN A 843 -22.20 4.27 15.28
N LEU A 844 -22.05 4.19 13.95
CA LEU A 844 -20.71 4.24 13.33
C LEU A 844 -19.92 5.33 14.05
N SER A 845 -18.75 4.99 14.61
CA SER A 845 -17.89 5.95 15.30
C SER A 845 -17.32 6.89 14.24
N LEU A 846 -18.18 7.83 13.82
CA LEU A 846 -17.90 8.80 12.78
C LEU A 846 -16.63 9.50 13.21
N CYS A 847 -15.62 9.45 12.36
CA CYS A 847 -14.41 10.22 12.59
C CYS A 847 -14.81 11.68 12.39
N LEU A 848 -15.25 12.33 13.47
CA LEU A 848 -15.60 13.73 13.49
C LEU A 848 -14.30 14.55 13.63
N PRO A 849 -14.22 15.75 13.02
CA PRO A 849 -13.15 16.69 13.32
C PRO A 849 -13.11 17.00 14.81
N GLU A 850 -11.92 17.30 15.32
CA GLU A 850 -11.73 17.80 16.68
C GLU A 850 -12.15 19.28 16.77
N ASP A 851 -13.47 19.48 16.78
CA ASP A 851 -14.15 20.75 17.08
C ASP A 851 -14.18 21.02 18.59
N GLY A 852 -13.12 20.63 19.31
CA GLY A 852 -12.95 20.87 20.73
C GLY A 852 -12.97 22.37 21.04
N HIS A 853 -13.70 22.74 22.09
CA HIS A 853 -13.63 24.08 22.66
C HIS A 853 -12.21 24.34 23.17
N VAL A 854 -11.70 25.54 22.86
CA VAL A 854 -10.45 26.04 23.45
C VAL A 854 -10.72 26.36 24.92
N ASP A 855 -9.97 25.74 25.82
CA ASP A 855 -10.12 25.89 27.27
C ASP A 855 -8.73 25.91 27.95
N ALA A 856 -8.44 27.00 28.66
CA ALA A 856 -7.20 27.18 29.40
C ALA A 856 -6.98 26.12 30.50
N ALA A 857 -8.06 25.54 31.04
CA ALA A 857 -7.97 24.50 32.06
C ALA A 857 -7.27 23.22 31.55
N LEU A 858 -7.29 22.96 30.25
CA LEU A 858 -6.63 21.79 29.64
C LEU A 858 -5.11 21.85 29.75
N LEU A 859 -4.52 23.04 29.80
CA LEU A 859 -3.09 23.23 30.10
C LEU A 859 -2.84 23.31 31.61
N LEU A 860 -3.66 24.07 32.34
CA LEU A 860 -3.45 24.32 33.78
C LEU A 860 -3.56 23.05 34.65
N ARG A 861 -4.42 22.08 34.29
CA ARG A 861 -4.51 20.79 35.01
C ARG A 861 -3.21 19.97 34.99
N LEU A 862 -2.30 20.26 34.05
CA LEU A 862 -1.02 19.59 33.92
C LEU A 862 0.03 20.22 34.84
N PHE A 863 -0.13 21.48 35.26
CA PHE A 863 0.86 22.13 36.09
C PHE A 863 0.83 21.56 37.53
N PRO A 864 2.01 21.35 38.16
CA PRO A 864 2.07 20.73 39.47
C PRO A 864 1.38 21.58 40.53
N THR A 865 0.82 20.93 41.55
CA THR A 865 0.07 21.58 42.63
C THR A 865 0.84 21.68 43.95
N SER A 866 1.92 20.91 44.14
CA SER A 866 2.74 20.93 45.36
C SER A 866 3.59 22.21 45.44
N SER A 867 3.65 22.84 46.61
CA SER A 867 4.39 24.11 46.82
C SER A 867 5.90 24.05 46.55
N TYR A 868 6.47 22.86 46.39
CA TYR A 868 7.89 22.63 46.11
C TYR A 868 8.18 22.30 44.63
N GLU A 869 7.13 22.07 43.83
CA GLU A 869 7.26 21.68 42.42
C GLU A 869 7.05 22.88 41.50
N CYS A 870 7.82 22.95 40.41
CA CYS A 870 7.85 24.08 39.48
C CYS A 870 7.70 23.66 38.01
N ILE A 871 7.43 24.65 37.17
CA ILE A 871 7.40 24.52 35.70
C ILE A 871 8.60 25.21 35.05
N LEU A 872 9.14 24.61 33.98
CA LEU A 872 10.29 25.12 33.24
C LEU A 872 9.88 25.50 31.82
N LEU A 873 9.91 26.81 31.50
CA LEU A 873 9.65 27.33 30.16
C LEU A 873 10.99 27.50 29.41
N LEU A 874 11.10 26.84 28.26
CA LEU A 874 12.31 26.83 27.43
C LEU A 874 12.23 27.81 26.25
N ASP A 875 13.30 28.61 26.10
CA ASP A 875 13.58 29.50 24.95
C ASP A 875 12.48 30.55 24.64
N ASP A 876 11.90 31.16 25.67
CA ASP A 876 10.90 32.23 25.51
C ASP A 876 11.56 33.53 25.04
N THR A 877 11.60 33.70 23.73
CA THR A 877 12.14 34.87 23.04
C THR A 877 11.20 36.08 23.24
N GLY A 878 11.44 36.82 24.32
CA GLY A 878 10.63 37.98 24.72
C GLY A 878 9.92 37.84 26.08
N LEU A 879 10.01 36.67 26.74
CA LEU A 879 9.25 36.35 27.96
C LEU A 879 7.73 36.48 27.77
N HIS A 880 7.26 36.29 26.54
CA HIS A 880 5.88 36.52 26.13
C HIS A 880 4.93 35.44 26.66
N PHE A 881 5.33 34.17 26.63
CA PHE A 881 4.55 33.06 27.19
C PHE A 881 4.69 33.03 28.71
N SER A 882 5.88 33.31 29.25
CA SER A 882 6.11 33.51 30.70
C SER A 882 5.17 34.58 31.27
N LEU A 883 5.02 35.72 30.58
CA LEU A 883 4.15 36.82 31.03
C LEU A 883 2.67 36.39 31.11
N HIS A 884 2.17 35.64 30.13
CA HIS A 884 0.80 35.18 30.13
C HIS A 884 0.57 34.05 31.16
N VAL A 885 1.48 33.07 31.24
CA VAL A 885 1.38 31.97 32.21
C VAL A 885 1.45 32.50 33.65
N ALA A 886 2.27 33.51 33.94
CA ALA A 886 2.34 34.17 35.25
C ALA A 886 1.04 34.90 35.68
N ASN A 887 0.10 35.15 34.76
CA ASN A 887 -1.23 35.68 35.12
C ASN A 887 -2.23 34.57 35.53
N HIS A 888 -1.89 33.30 35.26
CA HIS A 888 -2.76 32.13 35.47
C HIS A 888 -2.14 31.05 36.39
N TYR A 889 -0.87 31.19 36.75
CA TYR A 889 -0.11 30.28 37.61
C TYR A 889 0.80 31.07 38.56
N ASP A 890 1.24 30.44 39.65
CA ASP A 890 2.10 31.05 40.67
C ASP A 890 3.48 31.42 40.08
N PRO A 891 3.82 32.73 39.96
CA PRO A 891 5.07 33.14 39.33
C PRO A 891 6.32 32.66 40.08
N SER A 892 6.22 32.49 41.42
CA SER A 892 7.34 31.99 42.24
C SER A 892 7.70 30.53 41.95
N ARG A 893 6.80 29.80 41.28
CA ARG A 893 6.94 28.40 40.87
C ARG A 893 7.23 28.25 39.38
N MET A 894 7.66 29.33 38.73
CA MET A 894 8.06 29.37 37.31
C MET A 894 9.56 29.60 37.15
N ILE A 895 10.18 28.76 36.33
CA ILE A 895 11.51 28.97 35.77
C ILE A 895 11.33 29.27 34.28
N SER A 896 12.05 30.25 33.75
CA SER A 896 11.97 30.63 32.34
C SER A 896 13.35 30.93 31.79
N THR A 897 13.62 30.51 30.55
CA THR A 897 14.91 30.71 29.89
C THR A 897 14.72 31.57 28.64
N THR A 898 15.64 32.49 28.39
CA THR A 898 15.54 33.42 27.27
C THR A 898 16.90 33.77 26.67
N SER A 899 16.91 33.97 25.36
CA SER A 899 18.06 34.43 24.57
C SER A 899 18.39 35.92 24.79
N LEU A 900 17.50 36.67 25.46
CA LEU A 900 17.72 38.09 25.76
C LEU A 900 18.87 38.34 26.74
N PRO A 901 19.61 39.47 26.60
CA PRO A 901 20.59 39.90 27.59
C PRO A 901 19.91 40.42 28.86
N LYS A 902 20.55 40.18 30.01
CA LYS A 902 20.00 40.49 31.33
C LYS A 902 19.73 41.99 31.53
N GLY A 903 18.46 42.34 31.74
CA GLY A 903 18.02 43.71 32.08
C GLY A 903 17.13 44.41 31.04
N SER A 904 16.58 43.68 30.07
CA SER A 904 15.79 44.25 28.96
C SER A 904 14.30 44.48 29.22
N ILE A 905 13.73 43.95 30.31
CA ILE A 905 12.28 43.95 30.60
C ILE A 905 12.03 44.33 32.08
N LEU A 906 10.94 45.07 32.34
CA LEU A 906 10.51 45.56 33.66
C LEU A 906 8.98 45.37 33.83
N GLU A 907 8.51 44.11 33.75
CA GLU A 907 7.10 43.75 33.95
C GLU A 907 6.83 43.28 35.39
N PRO A 908 5.86 43.87 36.13
CA PRO A 908 5.62 43.53 37.54
C PRO A 908 5.18 42.08 37.78
N SER A 909 4.45 41.46 36.85
CA SER A 909 3.98 40.08 36.94
C SER A 909 5.09 39.04 36.76
N LEU A 910 6.26 39.44 36.27
CA LEU A 910 7.45 38.58 36.15
C LEU A 910 8.41 38.70 37.35
N ALA A 911 8.06 39.49 38.39
CA ALA A 911 8.96 39.83 39.49
C ALA A 911 9.50 38.62 40.28
N ASP A 912 8.66 37.60 40.50
CA ASP A 912 9.02 36.38 41.25
C ASP A 912 9.45 35.21 40.33
N VAL A 913 9.41 35.38 38.99
CA VAL A 913 9.78 34.33 38.02
C VAL A 913 11.30 34.17 37.96
N ARG A 914 11.81 32.94 38.06
CA ARG A 914 13.25 32.66 37.94
C ARG A 914 13.69 32.69 36.47
N ILE A 915 14.06 33.87 35.98
CA ILE A 915 14.51 34.05 34.60
C ILE A 915 16.03 33.80 34.45
N LEU A 916 16.39 32.91 33.53
CA LEU A 916 17.75 32.61 33.08
C LEU A 916 17.99 33.28 31.71
N TRP A 917 19.09 34.02 31.60
CA TRP A 917 19.33 35.00 30.53
C TRP A 917 20.52 34.60 29.65
N GLY A 918 20.47 34.95 28.36
CA GLY A 918 21.55 34.66 27.40
C GLY A 918 21.65 33.18 27.00
N LEU A 919 20.61 32.38 27.25
CA LEU A 919 20.53 30.99 26.82
C LEU A 919 19.74 30.92 25.51
N SER A 920 20.44 30.58 24.43
CA SER A 920 19.83 30.30 23.12
C SER A 920 19.75 28.78 22.92
N HIS A 921 18.60 28.27 22.50
CA HIS A 921 18.34 26.85 22.21
C HIS A 921 18.25 25.91 23.45
N PRO A 922 17.23 25.02 23.51
CA PRO A 922 17.03 24.12 24.66
C PRO A 922 18.20 23.19 25.04
N SER A 923 19.05 22.79 24.08
CA SER A 923 20.18 21.89 24.36
C SER A 923 21.25 22.53 25.25
N GLN A 924 21.54 23.82 25.05
CA GLN A 924 22.48 24.58 25.88
C GLN A 924 21.97 24.71 27.33
N THR A 925 20.65 24.78 27.50
CA THR A 925 19.96 24.90 28.79
C THR A 925 19.88 23.59 29.58
N THR A 926 19.95 22.43 28.91
CA THR A 926 19.77 21.10 29.51
C THR A 926 21.09 20.40 29.87
N LEU A 927 22.16 20.65 29.11
CA LEU A 927 23.46 19.94 29.19
C LEU A 927 24.52 20.58 30.11
N SER A 928 24.17 21.55 30.96
CA SER A 928 25.11 22.05 31.99
C SER A 928 25.34 21.03 33.12
N ARG A 929 26.61 20.83 33.52
CA ARG A 929 27.05 19.95 34.62
C ARG A 929 26.28 20.22 35.91
N ALA A 930 26.00 19.20 36.71
CA ALA A 930 25.23 19.32 37.97
C ALA A 930 25.81 20.35 38.99
N ALA A 931 27.11 20.63 38.97
CA ALA A 931 27.74 21.64 39.82
C ALA A 931 27.59 23.09 39.29
N ASP A 932 27.30 23.25 38.00
CA ASP A 932 27.22 24.53 37.29
C ASP A 932 25.80 24.81 36.72
N ASN A 933 24.85 23.90 36.93
CA ASN A 933 23.49 23.97 36.36
C ASN A 933 22.59 24.93 37.17
N PRO A 934 22.03 25.99 36.56
CA PRO A 934 21.17 26.95 37.27
C PRO A 934 19.74 26.46 37.50
N ILE A 935 19.35 25.30 36.97
CA ILE A 935 18.00 24.72 37.07
C ILE A 935 17.98 23.60 38.14
N PRO A 936 17.11 23.70 39.16
CA PRO A 936 16.92 22.64 40.14
C PRO A 936 16.03 21.52 39.56
N TRP A 937 16.62 20.63 38.77
CA TRP A 937 15.87 19.63 38.00
C TRP A 937 14.98 18.70 38.84
N ASN A 938 15.36 18.40 40.09
CA ASN A 938 14.54 17.64 41.05
C ASN A 938 13.19 18.30 41.37
N ASP A 939 13.11 19.63 41.29
CA ASP A 939 11.90 20.41 41.59
C ASP A 939 11.02 20.59 40.33
N VAL A 940 11.53 20.26 39.14
CA VAL A 940 10.79 20.39 37.87
C VAL A 940 9.89 19.17 37.68
N LYS A 941 8.58 19.40 37.44
CA LYS A 941 7.63 18.33 37.04
C LYS A 941 7.06 18.52 35.64
N CYS A 942 7.18 19.71 35.06
CA CYS A 942 6.67 20.01 33.73
C CYS A 942 7.64 20.91 32.96
N VAL A 943 8.02 20.47 31.76
CA VAL A 943 8.80 21.27 30.81
C VAL A 943 7.86 21.75 29.70
N LEU A 944 7.89 23.05 29.39
CA LEU A 944 7.15 23.66 28.28
C LEU A 944 8.12 24.21 27.23
N TRP A 945 7.85 23.97 25.95
CA TRP A 945 8.58 24.56 24.84
C TRP A 945 7.64 25.08 23.73
N PHE A 946 7.94 26.29 23.24
CA PHE A 946 7.19 27.03 22.22
C PHE A 946 8.13 27.39 21.05
N PRO A 947 8.33 26.49 20.06
CA PRO A 947 9.39 26.67 19.06
C PRO A 947 9.11 27.82 18.09
N ASN A 948 9.99 28.81 18.07
CA ASN A 948 9.86 29.98 17.20
C ASN A 948 10.55 29.79 15.83
N PHE A 949 10.01 28.89 14.99
CA PHE A 949 10.53 28.70 13.63
C PHE A 949 9.97 29.73 12.64
N ASP A 950 10.84 30.49 11.94
CA ASP A 950 10.42 31.52 10.98
C ASP A 950 9.52 30.95 9.89
N SER A 951 8.33 31.56 9.78
CA SER A 951 7.28 31.31 8.79
C SER A 951 7.75 31.29 7.32
N ASN A 952 8.87 31.93 6.98
CA ASN A 952 9.37 32.02 5.60
C ASN A 952 10.57 31.10 5.30
N SER A 953 11.08 30.35 6.28
CA SER A 953 12.24 29.47 6.08
C SER A 953 11.81 28.08 5.59
N GLU A 954 12.18 27.72 4.35
CA GLU A 954 11.94 26.37 3.79
C GLU A 954 13.00 25.34 4.25
N ASN A 955 13.88 25.67 5.21
CA ASN A 955 14.95 24.80 5.69
C ASN A 955 14.46 23.78 6.73
N TRP A 956 13.64 22.83 6.28
CA TRP A 956 12.98 21.86 7.15
C TRP A 956 13.93 20.98 7.96
N GLU A 957 15.09 20.59 7.42
CA GLU A 957 16.04 19.72 8.13
C GLU A 957 16.76 20.42 9.30
N GLU A 958 16.96 21.75 9.22
CA GLU A 958 17.48 22.54 10.35
C GLU A 958 16.46 22.58 11.50
N GLN A 959 15.19 22.88 11.20
CA GLN A 959 14.09 22.85 12.17
C GLN A 959 13.90 21.45 12.79
N LYS A 960 14.05 20.40 11.96
CA LYS A 960 13.99 18.99 12.38
C LYS A 960 15.15 18.61 13.30
N SER A 961 16.36 19.10 13.03
CA SER A 961 17.53 18.90 13.91
C SER A 961 17.33 19.58 15.26
N VAL A 962 16.78 20.80 15.29
CA VAL A 962 16.43 21.52 16.52
C VAL A 962 15.45 20.71 17.39
N VAL A 963 14.38 20.16 16.81
CA VAL A 963 13.43 19.29 17.55
C VAL A 963 14.07 17.98 18.00
N ARG A 964 14.95 17.37 17.19
CA ARG A 964 15.65 16.14 17.59
C ARG A 964 16.52 16.37 18.81
N SER A 965 17.40 17.38 18.77
CA SER A 965 18.32 17.66 19.86
C SER A 965 17.64 18.14 21.14
N PHE A 966 16.46 18.77 21.04
CA PHE A 966 15.60 19.02 22.21
C PHE A 966 15.23 17.72 22.95
N PHE A 967 14.72 16.71 22.23
CA PHE A 967 14.34 15.44 22.84
C PHE A 967 15.55 14.60 23.27
N GLU A 968 16.64 14.58 22.49
CA GLU A 968 17.88 13.86 22.85
C GLU A 968 18.46 14.38 24.17
N CYS A 969 18.56 15.71 24.34
CA CYS A 969 19.12 16.30 25.56
C CYS A 969 18.21 16.12 26.78
N LEU A 970 16.88 16.18 26.60
CA LEU A 970 15.93 15.89 27.67
C LEU A 970 15.95 14.41 28.09
N ALA A 971 16.11 13.48 27.14
CA ALA A 971 16.20 12.06 27.46
C ALA A 971 17.43 11.73 28.32
N ILE A 972 18.58 12.31 27.98
CA ILE A 972 19.82 12.15 28.77
C ILE A 972 19.62 12.72 30.17
N ARG A 973 19.12 13.97 30.28
CA ARG A 973 18.87 14.64 31.58
C ARG A 973 17.89 13.85 32.47
N ILE A 974 16.74 13.46 31.93
CA ILE A 974 15.70 12.75 32.69
C ILE A 974 16.17 11.36 33.13
N THR A 975 17.04 10.69 32.35
CA THR A 975 17.57 9.37 32.74
C THR A 975 18.75 9.48 33.71
N GLU A 976 19.60 10.52 33.60
CA GLU A 976 20.69 10.80 34.54
C GLU A 976 20.15 11.10 35.96
N ASP A 977 19.18 12.01 36.07
CA ASP A 977 18.61 12.44 37.35
C ASP A 977 17.38 11.60 37.79
N ALA A 978 17.05 10.51 37.07
CA ALA A 978 15.93 9.59 37.32
C ALA A 978 14.51 10.22 37.37
N LEU A 979 14.30 11.30 36.61
CA LEU A 979 13.12 12.18 36.68
C LEU A 979 11.92 11.70 35.83
N LEU A 980 11.60 10.40 35.86
CA LEU A 980 10.61 9.78 34.96
C LEU A 980 9.18 10.34 35.06
N GLU A 981 8.87 11.09 36.12
CA GLU A 981 7.60 11.79 36.32
C GLU A 981 7.50 13.11 35.53
N VAL A 982 8.57 13.58 34.88
CA VAL A 982 8.59 14.82 34.11
C VAL A 982 7.86 14.65 32.78
N GLN A 983 6.72 15.33 32.65
CA GLN A 983 6.02 15.49 31.37
C GLN A 983 6.62 16.64 30.56
N VAL A 984 6.64 16.47 29.24
CA VAL A 984 7.18 17.45 28.28
C VAL A 984 6.05 17.94 27.37
N ILE A 985 5.70 19.22 27.48
CA ILE A 985 4.65 19.86 26.69
C ILE A 985 5.29 20.67 25.55
N LEU A 986 4.94 20.32 24.32
CA LEU A 986 5.40 20.97 23.11
C LEU A 986 4.21 21.62 22.39
N THR A 987 4.21 22.94 22.23
CA THR A 987 3.09 23.66 21.59
C THR A 987 3.52 24.22 20.24
N MET A 988 2.86 23.77 19.16
CA MET A 988 3.11 24.25 17.78
C MET A 988 1.90 24.07 16.86
N ASN A 989 1.98 24.52 15.60
CA ASN A 989 0.93 24.29 14.60
C ASN A 989 0.86 22.80 14.22
N ASN A 990 -0.33 22.21 14.21
CA ASN A 990 -0.51 20.78 13.95
C ASN A 990 0.00 20.30 12.58
N ILE A 991 0.07 21.19 11.59
CA ILE A 991 0.60 20.86 10.26
C ILE A 991 2.14 20.90 10.30
N ARG A 992 2.74 21.86 10.99
CA ARG A 992 4.19 21.90 11.20
C ARG A 992 4.68 20.72 12.04
N PHE A 993 3.92 20.32 13.06
CA PHE A 993 4.15 19.08 13.83
C PHE A 993 4.20 17.84 12.94
N SER A 994 3.22 17.73 12.04
CA SER A 994 3.08 16.65 11.07
C SER A 994 4.21 16.63 10.03
N GLN A 995 4.66 17.80 9.55
CA GLN A 995 5.75 17.95 8.57
C GLN A 995 7.14 17.70 9.19
N LEU A 996 7.40 18.26 10.38
CA LEU A 996 8.67 18.09 11.09
C LEU A 996 8.82 16.69 11.71
N GLN A 997 7.81 15.83 11.62
CA GLN A 997 7.84 14.45 12.13
C GLN A 997 8.11 14.42 13.66
N VAL A 998 7.61 15.43 14.37
CA VAL A 998 7.98 15.78 15.76
C VAL A 998 7.86 14.61 16.72
N GLU A 999 6.74 13.90 16.68
CA GLU A 999 6.53 12.77 17.58
C GLU A 999 7.49 11.61 17.28
N LYS A 1000 7.87 11.35 16.02
CA LYS A 1000 8.95 10.39 15.72
C LYS A 1000 10.26 10.81 16.37
N LEU A 1001 10.62 12.09 16.37
CA LEU A 1001 11.86 12.60 16.98
C LEU A 1001 11.85 12.44 18.51
N GLY A 1002 10.71 12.70 19.16
CA GLY A 1002 10.52 12.37 20.58
C GLY A 1002 10.69 10.88 20.83
N ARG A 1003 10.13 10.05 19.95
CA ARG A 1003 10.16 8.59 20.01
C ARG A 1003 11.51 7.97 19.64
N GLU A 1004 12.39 8.72 18.96
CA GLU A 1004 13.82 8.42 18.82
C GLU A 1004 14.57 8.56 20.16
N SER A 1005 14.01 9.33 21.11
CA SER A 1005 14.57 9.60 22.44
C SER A 1005 13.69 9.09 23.61
N PHE A 1006 12.90 8.02 23.39
CA PHE A 1006 11.97 7.41 24.37
C PHE A 1006 10.84 8.29 24.92
N PHE A 1007 10.48 9.40 24.26
CA PHE A 1007 9.25 10.15 24.57
C PHE A 1007 8.06 9.60 23.80
N PHE A 1008 6.90 9.51 24.45
CA PHE A 1008 5.66 8.96 23.93
C PHE A 1008 4.59 10.05 23.98
N LEU A 1009 3.96 10.39 22.86
CA LEU A 1009 2.78 11.26 22.90
C LEU A 1009 1.66 10.51 23.63
N GLY A 1010 1.13 11.09 24.71
CA GLY A 1010 -0.03 10.55 25.42
C GLY A 1010 -1.33 11.30 25.10
N GLU A 1011 -1.23 12.63 24.99
CA GLU A 1011 -2.39 13.51 24.79
C GLU A 1011 -2.06 14.70 23.87
N SER A 1012 -3.04 15.22 23.14
CA SER A 1012 -2.91 16.53 22.46
C SER A 1012 -4.23 17.30 22.45
N PHE A 1013 -4.20 18.61 22.66
CA PHE A 1013 -5.40 19.46 22.72
C PHE A 1013 -5.20 20.85 22.11
N PRO A 1014 -6.28 21.56 21.72
CA PRO A 1014 -6.20 22.93 21.19
C PRO A 1014 -5.58 23.90 22.19
N PHE A 1015 -4.57 24.65 21.78
CA PHE A 1015 -3.89 25.62 22.63
C PHE A 1015 -4.65 26.96 22.67
N ASP A 1016 -4.81 27.51 23.88
CA ASP A 1016 -5.48 28.79 24.08
C ASP A 1016 -4.55 29.99 23.89
N GLU A 1017 -4.46 30.47 22.65
CA GLU A 1017 -3.77 31.72 22.31
C GLU A 1017 -4.32 32.96 23.03
N SER A 1018 -5.54 32.92 23.56
CA SER A 1018 -6.18 34.07 24.21
C SER A 1018 -5.84 34.20 25.69
N SER A 1019 -5.60 33.09 26.38
CA SER A 1019 -5.10 33.07 27.76
C SER A 1019 -3.58 33.01 27.86
N PHE A 1020 -2.91 32.26 26.98
CA PHE A 1020 -1.46 31.99 27.07
C PHE A 1020 -0.59 32.72 26.03
N GLY A 1021 -1.20 33.56 25.20
CA GLY A 1021 -0.50 34.37 24.21
C GLY A 1021 -0.40 33.70 22.83
N LYS A 1022 -0.26 34.54 21.79
CA LYS A 1022 -0.31 34.10 20.40
C LYS A 1022 0.95 33.38 19.92
N LEU A 1023 0.78 32.34 19.10
CA LEU A 1023 1.87 31.61 18.45
C LEU A 1023 2.28 32.29 17.12
N SER A 1024 3.60 32.33 16.82
CA SER A 1024 4.14 32.85 15.55
C SER A 1024 3.95 31.89 14.36
N ASP A 1025 3.80 30.60 14.65
CA ASP A 1025 3.70 29.50 13.68
C ASP A 1025 2.38 29.48 12.89
N LYS A 1026 2.45 29.95 11.64
CA LYS A 1026 1.33 29.97 10.69
C LYS A 1026 1.70 29.23 9.40
N VAL A 1027 1.13 28.05 9.21
CA VAL A 1027 1.22 27.30 7.95
C VAL A 1027 0.08 27.73 6.99
N ASN A 1028 0.42 28.18 5.79
CA ASN A 1028 -0.52 28.78 4.84
C ASN A 1028 -1.14 27.72 3.89
N ILE A 1029 -2.33 27.21 4.22
CA ILE A 1029 -2.98 26.09 3.51
C ILE A 1029 -3.88 26.56 2.37
N LYS A 1030 -3.95 25.76 1.30
CA LYS A 1030 -4.89 25.91 0.17
C LYS A 1030 -6.11 24.98 0.23
N LYS A 1031 -6.19 24.07 1.21
CA LYS A 1031 -7.29 23.09 1.37
C LYS A 1031 -8.29 23.57 2.44
N PRO A 1032 -9.60 23.67 2.18
CA PRO A 1032 -10.56 24.35 3.06
C PRO A 1032 -11.03 23.55 4.29
N MET A 1033 -10.73 22.24 4.37
CA MET A 1033 -11.11 21.37 5.49
C MET A 1033 -9.90 20.80 6.26
N VAL A 1034 -8.71 21.35 6.04
CA VAL A 1034 -7.53 21.02 6.86
C VAL A 1034 -7.48 22.02 8.01
N VAL A 1035 -7.55 21.52 9.24
CA VAL A 1035 -7.59 22.35 10.44
C VAL A 1035 -6.16 22.86 10.71
N SER A 1036 -5.88 24.14 10.52
CA SER A 1036 -4.69 24.77 11.12
C SER A 1036 -5.05 25.32 12.48
N LYS A 1037 -4.52 24.72 13.55
CA LYS A 1037 -4.63 25.23 14.91
C LYS A 1037 -3.28 25.08 15.62
N PRO A 1038 -2.92 25.99 16.55
CA PRO A 1038 -1.89 25.69 17.54
C PRO A 1038 -2.43 24.61 18.48
N ILE A 1039 -1.63 23.57 18.70
CA ILE A 1039 -1.96 22.41 19.53
C ILE A 1039 -0.84 22.23 20.55
N SER A 1040 -1.19 21.94 21.79
CA SER A 1040 -0.26 21.44 22.80
C SER A 1040 -0.21 19.91 22.74
N TYR A 1041 1.01 19.37 22.71
CA TYR A 1041 1.30 17.95 22.62
C TYR A 1041 2.03 17.51 23.89
N VAL A 1042 1.49 16.53 24.62
CA VAL A 1042 1.99 16.08 25.92
C VAL A 1042 2.74 14.77 25.77
N PHE A 1043 4.05 14.82 25.99
CA PHE A 1043 4.97 13.71 25.89
C PHE A 1043 5.40 13.19 27.27
N TYR A 1044 5.47 11.87 27.41
CA TYR A 1044 5.93 11.16 28.61
C TYR A 1044 7.14 10.30 28.28
N MET A 1045 8.16 10.27 29.14
CA MET A 1045 9.35 9.43 28.89
C MET A 1045 9.15 8.00 29.42
N ASN A 1046 9.55 6.99 28.66
CA ASN A 1046 9.54 5.59 29.08
C ASN A 1046 10.79 4.83 28.59
N PRO A 1047 11.93 4.91 29.31
CA PRO A 1047 13.17 4.24 28.93
C PRO A 1047 13.16 2.72 29.22
N PRO A 1048 14.05 1.93 28.60
CA PRO A 1048 14.16 0.50 28.87
C PRO A 1048 14.68 0.19 30.30
N PRO A 1049 14.19 -0.86 30.98
CA PRO A 1049 14.57 -1.17 32.36
C PRO A 1049 16.03 -1.65 32.53
N ASP A 1050 16.68 -2.14 31.47
CA ASP A 1050 18.05 -2.69 31.50
C ASP A 1050 19.14 -1.60 31.30
N ALA A 1051 18.91 -0.41 31.84
CA ALA A 1051 19.75 0.78 31.64
C ALA A 1051 20.37 1.24 32.98
N PRO A 1052 21.67 1.00 33.22
CA PRO A 1052 22.42 1.57 34.34
C PRO A 1052 22.45 3.10 34.29
N SER A 1053 22.46 3.74 35.46
CA SER A 1053 22.70 5.18 35.62
C SER A 1053 24.00 5.64 34.94
N ASP A 1054 25.06 4.87 35.17
CA ASP A 1054 26.45 5.28 34.91
C ASP A 1054 26.80 5.30 33.40
N ASP A 1055 26.00 4.62 32.57
CA ASP A 1055 26.15 4.64 31.10
C ASP A 1055 25.89 6.06 30.55
N TYR A 1056 24.86 6.76 31.05
CA TYR A 1056 24.41 8.05 30.50
C TYR A 1056 25.34 9.21 30.86
N THR A 1057 25.95 9.19 32.04
CA THR A 1057 26.90 10.23 32.48
C THR A 1057 28.08 10.36 31.52
N THR A 1058 28.47 9.28 30.83
CA THR A 1058 29.57 9.31 29.86
C THR A 1058 29.14 9.90 28.51
N ALA A 1059 27.89 9.67 28.07
CA ALA A 1059 27.33 10.33 26.89
C ALA A 1059 27.13 11.83 27.13
N PHE A 1060 26.72 12.22 28.34
CA PHE A 1060 26.59 13.63 28.75
C PHE A 1060 27.89 14.42 28.53
N TYR A 1061 29.05 13.84 28.84
CA TYR A 1061 30.35 14.47 28.60
C TYR A 1061 30.77 14.54 27.12
N GLN A 1062 30.15 13.78 26.21
CA GLN A 1062 30.42 13.87 24.77
C GLN A 1062 29.51 14.90 24.06
N LEU A 1063 28.27 15.10 24.50
CA LEU A 1063 27.39 16.15 23.96
C LEU A 1063 27.74 17.56 24.48
N ALA A 1064 28.53 17.67 25.56
CA ALA A 1064 28.94 18.93 26.18
C ALA A 1064 30.33 19.43 25.72
N LEU A 1065 30.86 18.90 24.61
CA LEU A 1065 32.16 19.23 24.00
C LEU A 1065 32.01 19.66 22.53
#